data_AF-A0A1F1W2D5-F1
#
_entry.id   AF-A0A1F1W2D5-F1
#
_cell.length_a   1.000
_cell.length_b   1.000
_cell.length_c   1.000
_cell.angle_alpha   90.00
_cell.angle_beta   90.00
_cell.angle_gamma   90.00
#
_symmetry.space_group_name_H-M   'P 1'
#
loop_
_entity.id
_entity.type
_entity.pdbx_description
1 polymer ?
#
loop_
_entity_poly.entity_id
_entity_poly.type
_entity_poly.pdbx_seq_one_letter_code
_entity_poly.pdbx_strand_id
1 'polypeptide(L)'
;RRVVGLGGAASRLAPSVVVPTARAAMRRMVSHLILDARPGPLTASLARLTADGTTLNINLLGEAVLGAQEAARRLAGVHEIVSRPDVDYVSIKVSSIVEHLPLWGAAETVDHVVETLLPIYLSAARADSPTFLNLDMEEYRDLELTLEVFETLLDRPELAQLHAGIVLQAYLPDAPRAMARVRRFAERRVADGGAPVKVRLVKGANLAMEKVDASVHGWPQAPLPSKLETDAQYKRMLLEAMDPGRLEAVHLGVAGHNLFDVAFAHLLMAERGIPTGPGHGVEFEMLAGMAPGQQAVVREATGTMRLYVPIVHPRHFDVAVSYLVRRLEENASSENFLSAAFDLDSSKELFAREQDRFTRALDLARSEDAPDTHRVQDRAAETGARLELGSLALPAVPGAFHGTPDTDLSTVANQEWAAGITHRIRGSELGVEESRAARLTTTDEVEATVQAALAAQPAWAAMPVEKRALVLRRVAGTLAAHRAELLEVMASETGKTFEQGDPEVSEAIDFALFYAEQAERIAARRDLALTPRALTLVTPPWNFPVAIPTGGALAALVTGSAVIMKPAPQARRCGALLGRLFHEAGVPEGVFTLVDVPEDEVGRSLIAHPRFDQLILTGAYDTAALFASWRPDLRILAETSGKNAIIVTPQADLDLAARDVALSAFGHAGQKCSAASLVITVGSVSRSRRFNAQLADAVLSLEVGEPVDPTVRMGPIIEPPGEKLAAGLTELGEGEAWLAEPRQLDAEGRLWTPGVRIGVREGSAFHRTEYFGPVLGIMHADTLEDAVRMQNGTDYGLTAGLHSLEPSEIAWWTEHVEAGNLYVNRGITGAIVQRQPFGGWKRSAIGQTAKAGGPHYLLHLQDLADSASVPSRTEDPQAWLEAARDSDRMEIDEFFGPRDEQEVHGEINLLRHLPLPVMVRAADGTTTAELERVLHAARTAGAEVEVSVADEALLPTARAGDTPASVVHEDAATFAARLGRLAQRRVRVIGEVDDALRAAHAQRVEVALFTGPVLASGRAELLTFLQEQAISATNHRYGNPLPHPLDLTGGKGWATGPR
;
A
#
# COMPACT_ATOMS: atom_id res chain seq x y z
N ARG A 1 -5.87 -34.67 15.96
CA ARG A 1 -5.66 -34.86 14.50
C ARG A 1 -6.73 -35.71 13.82
N ARG A 2 -6.94 -37.00 14.14
CA ARG A 2 -7.98 -37.84 13.48
C ARG A 2 -9.42 -37.31 13.64
N VAL A 3 -9.79 -36.82 14.81
CA VAL A 3 -11.11 -36.21 15.09
C VAL A 3 -11.30 -34.90 14.31
N VAL A 4 -10.24 -34.10 14.16
CA VAL A 4 -10.26 -32.85 13.39
C VAL A 4 -10.37 -33.14 11.88
N GLY A 5 -9.68 -34.16 11.38
CA GLY A 5 -9.80 -34.62 9.99
C GLY A 5 -11.18 -35.19 9.66
N LEU A 6 -11.78 -35.97 10.57
CA LEU A 6 -13.17 -36.44 10.46
C LEU A 6 -14.18 -35.28 10.53
N GLY A 7 -13.95 -34.30 11.41
CA GLY A 7 -14.75 -33.08 11.49
C GLY A 7 -14.67 -32.23 10.22
N GLY A 8 -13.50 -32.14 9.58
CA GLY A 8 -13.30 -31.44 8.31
C GLY A 8 -13.95 -32.15 7.11
N ALA A 9 -13.97 -33.49 7.09
CA ALA A 9 -14.72 -34.23 6.09
C ALA A 9 -16.25 -34.12 6.32
N ALA A 10 -16.68 -34.20 7.58
CA ALA A 10 -18.09 -34.07 7.96
C ALA A 10 -18.63 -32.64 7.78
N SER A 11 -17.79 -31.60 7.91
CA SER A 11 -18.21 -30.21 7.66
C SER A 11 -18.52 -29.94 6.20
N ARG A 12 -17.95 -30.71 5.26
CA ARG A 12 -18.33 -30.67 3.84
C ARG A 12 -19.69 -31.32 3.57
N LEU A 13 -20.09 -32.30 4.38
CA LEU A 13 -21.34 -33.07 4.22
C LEU A 13 -22.53 -32.46 5.00
N ALA A 14 -22.28 -31.91 6.19
CA ALA A 14 -23.31 -31.32 7.07
C ALA A 14 -22.81 -30.04 7.78
N PRO A 15 -22.42 -28.99 7.02
CA PRO A 15 -21.85 -27.76 7.57
C PRO A 15 -22.75 -27.08 8.61
N SER A 16 -24.07 -27.14 8.40
CA SER A 16 -25.09 -26.57 9.30
C SER A 16 -25.12 -27.18 10.70
N VAL A 17 -24.55 -28.38 10.89
CA VAL A 17 -24.48 -29.06 12.20
C VAL A 17 -23.06 -29.01 12.77
N VAL A 18 -22.06 -29.24 11.92
CA VAL A 18 -20.65 -29.34 12.36
C VAL A 18 -20.08 -27.98 12.76
N VAL A 19 -20.33 -26.92 11.98
CA VAL A 19 -19.76 -25.59 12.23
C VAL A 19 -20.29 -24.99 13.55
N PRO A 20 -21.60 -25.00 13.86
CA PRO A 20 -22.08 -24.53 15.16
C PRO A 20 -21.52 -25.33 16.34
N THR A 21 -21.35 -26.65 16.18
CA THR A 21 -20.80 -27.52 17.22
C THR A 21 -19.32 -27.24 17.47
N ALA A 22 -18.52 -27.05 16.42
CA ALA A 22 -17.12 -26.68 16.53
C ALA A 22 -16.94 -25.29 17.16
N ARG A 23 -17.76 -24.30 16.77
CA ARG A 23 -17.79 -22.98 17.41
C ARG A 23 -18.14 -23.07 18.89
N ALA A 24 -19.13 -23.89 19.26
CA ALA A 24 -19.52 -24.08 20.65
C ALA A 24 -18.39 -24.74 21.48
N ALA A 25 -17.70 -25.75 20.90
CA ALA A 25 -16.56 -26.40 21.54
C ALA A 25 -15.39 -25.44 21.75
N MET A 26 -15.00 -24.68 20.71
CA MET A 26 -13.93 -23.68 20.80
C MET A 26 -14.26 -22.60 21.84
N ARG A 27 -15.50 -22.06 21.83
CA ARG A 27 -15.97 -21.11 22.84
C ARG A 27 -15.84 -21.65 24.26
N ARG A 28 -16.21 -22.92 24.47
CA ARG A 28 -16.09 -23.56 25.77
C ARG A 28 -14.62 -23.68 26.20
N MET A 29 -13.71 -24.00 25.28
CA MET A 29 -12.27 -24.11 25.56
C MET A 29 -11.65 -22.77 26.00
N VAL A 30 -12.08 -21.65 25.42
CA VAL A 30 -11.47 -20.32 25.69
C VAL A 30 -12.33 -19.40 26.56
N SER A 31 -13.46 -19.89 27.08
CA SER A 31 -14.40 -19.13 27.92
C SER A 31 -13.81 -18.56 29.22
N HIS A 32 -12.64 -19.06 29.64
CA HIS A 32 -11.90 -18.53 30.78
C HIS A 32 -11.02 -17.32 30.43
N LEU A 33 -10.78 -17.08 29.14
CA LEU A 33 -9.95 -15.97 28.63
C LEU A 33 -10.78 -14.76 28.18
N ILE A 34 -12.05 -14.97 27.78
CA ILE A 34 -12.96 -13.92 27.34
C ILE A 34 -14.34 -14.16 27.94
N LEU A 35 -14.88 -13.15 28.64
CA LEU A 35 -16.19 -13.25 29.27
C LEU A 35 -17.33 -12.83 28.33
N ASP A 36 -18.52 -13.32 28.66
CA ASP A 36 -19.76 -12.98 27.97
C ASP A 36 -20.25 -11.60 28.42
N ALA A 37 -20.38 -10.66 27.49
CA ALA A 37 -20.80 -9.29 27.78
C ALA A 37 -22.30 -9.15 28.12
N ARG A 38 -23.11 -10.22 28.04
CA ARG A 38 -24.55 -10.13 28.38
C ARG A 38 -24.73 -9.82 29.88
N PRO A 39 -25.71 -8.98 30.27
CA PRO A 39 -25.82 -8.47 31.65
C PRO A 39 -25.80 -9.54 32.76
N GLY A 40 -26.61 -10.59 32.65
CA GLY A 40 -26.69 -11.66 33.66
C GLY A 40 -25.40 -12.48 33.79
N PRO A 41 -24.92 -13.13 32.70
CA PRO A 41 -23.64 -13.85 32.70
C PRO A 41 -22.43 -13.02 33.12
N LEU A 42 -22.40 -11.73 32.72
CA LEU A 42 -21.33 -10.81 33.10
C LEU A 42 -21.34 -10.60 34.61
N THR A 43 -22.45 -10.18 35.20
CA THR A 43 -22.61 -9.94 36.65
C THR A 43 -22.15 -11.16 37.47
N ALA A 44 -22.56 -12.36 37.08
CA ALA A 44 -22.16 -13.59 37.77
C ALA A 44 -20.66 -13.88 37.66
N SER A 45 -20.04 -13.52 36.53
CA SER A 45 -18.60 -13.70 36.33
C SER A 45 -17.78 -12.64 37.07
N LEU A 46 -18.25 -11.39 37.10
CA LEU A 46 -17.64 -10.31 37.87
C LEU A 46 -17.65 -10.66 39.36
N ALA A 47 -18.81 -11.02 39.93
CA ALA A 47 -18.93 -11.40 41.33
C ALA A 47 -18.03 -12.58 41.72
N ARG A 48 -17.79 -13.53 40.81
CA ARG A 48 -16.87 -14.65 41.05
C ARG A 48 -15.41 -14.19 41.06
N LEU A 49 -15.02 -13.31 40.14
CA LEU A 49 -13.65 -12.83 40.00
C LEU A 49 -13.27 -11.81 41.10
N THR A 50 -14.23 -11.10 41.67
CA THR A 50 -14.02 -10.12 42.75
C THR A 50 -14.18 -10.70 44.16
N ALA A 51 -14.57 -11.96 44.29
CA ALA A 51 -14.91 -12.59 45.58
C ALA A 51 -13.76 -12.60 46.62
N ASP A 52 -12.52 -12.47 46.16
CA ASP A 52 -11.30 -12.49 46.98
C ASP A 52 -10.63 -11.11 47.11
N GLY A 53 -11.36 -10.04 46.79
CA GLY A 53 -10.87 -8.65 46.87
C GLY A 53 -10.12 -8.17 45.63
N THR A 54 -10.03 -9.00 44.58
CA THR A 54 -9.46 -8.61 43.29
C THR A 54 -10.35 -7.58 42.58
N THR A 55 -9.75 -6.54 41.99
CA THR A 55 -10.44 -5.55 41.15
C THR A 55 -10.32 -5.94 39.68
N LEU A 56 -11.21 -5.41 38.82
CA LEU A 56 -11.27 -5.81 37.41
C LEU A 56 -11.12 -4.60 36.51
N ASN A 57 -10.39 -4.73 35.42
CA ASN A 57 -10.35 -3.78 34.30
C ASN A 57 -11.14 -4.40 33.15
N ILE A 58 -12.29 -3.82 32.81
CA ILE A 58 -13.15 -4.33 31.75
C ILE A 58 -12.77 -3.70 30.41
N ASN A 59 -12.55 -4.54 29.39
CA ASN A 59 -12.37 -4.09 28.01
C ASN A 59 -13.41 -4.73 27.07
N LEU A 60 -14.16 -3.90 26.34
CA LEU A 60 -15.17 -4.34 25.39
C LEU A 60 -14.56 -4.63 24.00
N LEU A 61 -14.48 -5.92 23.67
CA LEU A 61 -14.14 -6.39 22.33
C LEU A 61 -15.35 -6.38 21.39
N GLY A 62 -15.09 -6.35 20.09
CA GLY A 62 -16.09 -6.36 19.02
C GLY A 62 -15.43 -6.09 17.67
N GLU A 63 -16.25 -5.92 16.62
CA GLU A 63 -15.84 -5.75 15.21
C GLU A 63 -14.81 -4.64 15.01
N ALA A 64 -14.02 -4.75 13.94
CA ALA A 64 -13.13 -3.68 13.53
C ALA A 64 -13.96 -2.43 13.23
N VAL A 65 -13.58 -1.29 13.81
CA VAL A 65 -14.20 -0.01 13.54
C VAL A 65 -13.72 0.48 12.18
N LEU A 66 -14.51 0.21 11.15
CA LEU A 66 -14.24 0.69 9.80
C LEU A 66 -15.05 1.94 9.44
N GLY A 67 -16.06 2.29 10.25
CA GLY A 67 -16.94 3.43 10.04
C GLY A 67 -17.69 3.85 11.30
N ALA A 68 -18.45 4.93 11.16
CA ALA A 68 -19.12 5.65 12.24
C ALA A 68 -20.20 4.81 12.94
N GLN A 69 -20.85 3.86 12.25
CA GLN A 69 -21.91 3.06 12.87
C GLN A 69 -21.35 2.06 13.89
N GLU A 70 -20.26 1.35 13.55
CA GLU A 70 -19.58 0.49 14.52
C GLU A 70 -18.89 1.30 15.62
N ALA A 71 -18.30 2.46 15.30
CA ALA A 71 -17.74 3.39 16.29
C ALA A 71 -18.79 3.81 17.33
N ALA A 72 -19.93 4.33 16.87
CA ALA A 72 -21.04 4.74 17.73
C ALA A 72 -21.63 3.57 18.54
N ARG A 73 -21.69 2.37 17.95
CA ARG A 73 -22.13 1.15 18.64
C ARG A 73 -21.16 0.77 19.75
N ARG A 74 -19.84 0.83 19.50
CA ARG A 74 -18.84 0.55 20.52
C ARG A 74 -18.88 1.60 21.63
N LEU A 75 -18.97 2.87 21.28
CA LEU A 75 -19.10 3.98 22.21
C LEU A 75 -20.31 3.81 23.14
N ALA A 76 -21.48 3.47 22.58
CA ALA A 76 -22.69 3.19 23.35
C ALA A 76 -22.51 1.98 24.29
N GLY A 77 -21.87 0.90 23.82
CA GLY A 77 -21.57 -0.26 24.64
C GLY A 77 -20.61 0.05 25.79
N VAL A 78 -19.60 0.89 25.55
CA VAL A 78 -18.70 1.40 26.60
C VAL A 78 -19.47 2.23 27.60
N HIS A 79 -20.35 3.14 27.15
CA HIS A 79 -21.17 3.95 28.04
C HIS A 79 -22.11 3.11 28.91
N GLU A 80 -22.70 2.04 28.37
CA GLU A 80 -23.50 1.08 29.14
C GLU A 80 -22.66 0.42 30.22
N ILE A 81 -21.44 -0.03 29.91
CA ILE A 81 -20.53 -0.67 30.88
C ILE A 81 -20.11 0.31 31.98
N VAL A 82 -19.74 1.54 31.61
CA VAL A 82 -19.37 2.61 32.56
C VAL A 82 -20.53 2.96 33.49
N SER A 83 -21.77 2.85 33.03
CA SER A 83 -22.96 3.15 33.84
C SER A 83 -23.34 2.02 34.81
N ARG A 84 -22.61 0.90 34.83
CA ARG A 84 -22.95 -0.24 35.70
C ARG A 84 -22.40 -0.04 37.12
N PRO A 85 -23.20 -0.31 38.17
CA PRO A 85 -22.76 -0.15 39.56
C PRO A 85 -21.77 -1.23 40.01
N ASP A 86 -21.65 -2.34 39.28
CA ASP A 86 -20.73 -3.45 39.56
C ASP A 86 -19.43 -3.37 38.73
N VAL A 87 -19.19 -2.24 38.06
CA VAL A 87 -17.98 -1.98 37.26
C VAL A 87 -17.31 -0.70 37.75
N ASP A 88 -16.07 -0.84 38.25
CA ASP A 88 -15.27 0.26 38.81
C ASP A 88 -14.17 0.75 37.86
N TYR A 89 -13.89 0.03 36.76
CA TYR A 89 -12.80 0.37 35.83
C TYR A 89 -13.06 -0.14 34.41
N VAL A 90 -12.85 0.74 33.43
CA VAL A 90 -12.97 0.43 31.99
C VAL A 90 -11.75 0.93 31.22
N SER A 91 -11.17 0.05 30.40
CA SER A 91 -10.15 0.41 29.40
C SER A 91 -10.82 0.70 28.05
N ILE A 92 -10.45 1.81 27.42
CA ILE A 92 -10.97 2.29 26.14
C ILE A 92 -9.80 2.57 25.21
N LYS A 93 -9.86 2.11 23.96
CA LYS A 93 -8.91 2.51 22.92
C LYS A 93 -9.57 3.57 22.03
N VAL A 94 -8.90 4.68 21.76
CA VAL A 94 -9.45 5.76 20.89
C VAL A 94 -9.89 5.19 19.54
N SER A 95 -9.02 4.40 18.88
CA SER A 95 -9.32 3.79 17.58
C SER A 95 -10.43 2.73 17.61
N SER A 96 -11.00 2.38 18.77
CA SER A 96 -12.12 1.44 18.88
C SER A 96 -13.47 2.12 19.08
N ILE A 97 -13.49 3.45 19.25
CA ILE A 97 -14.72 4.21 19.49
C ILE A 97 -14.86 5.44 18.61
N VAL A 98 -13.78 5.84 17.94
CA VAL A 98 -13.74 6.89 16.92
C VAL A 98 -13.32 6.23 15.62
N GLU A 99 -14.13 6.37 14.59
CA GLU A 99 -13.76 6.00 13.23
C GLU A 99 -12.74 6.98 12.68
N HIS A 100 -11.72 6.47 12.00
CA HIS A 100 -10.74 7.26 11.23
C HIS A 100 -10.05 8.40 12.00
N LEU A 101 -8.72 8.31 12.14
CA LEU A 101 -7.92 9.31 12.86
C LEU A 101 -6.97 10.00 11.87
N PRO A 102 -7.43 10.99 11.09
CA PRO A 102 -6.62 11.63 10.05
C PRO A 102 -5.55 12.53 10.68
N LEU A 103 -4.35 12.00 10.87
CA LEU A 103 -3.23 12.74 11.47
C LEU A 103 -2.68 13.89 10.59
N TRP A 104 -3.17 14.02 9.35
CA TRP A 104 -2.94 15.21 8.52
C TRP A 104 -3.62 16.46 9.12
N GLY A 105 -4.74 16.27 9.82
CA GLY A 105 -5.45 17.26 10.64
C GLY A 105 -5.41 16.84 12.10
N ALA A 106 -4.21 16.76 12.68
CA ALA A 106 -4.02 16.22 14.02
C ALA A 106 -4.78 17.00 15.09
N ALA A 107 -4.84 18.33 15.00
CA ALA A 107 -5.55 19.19 15.95
C ALA A 107 -7.07 18.96 15.86
N GLU A 108 -7.63 18.94 14.64
CA GLU A 108 -9.04 18.67 14.40
C GLU A 108 -9.42 17.26 14.86
N THR A 109 -8.52 16.28 14.68
CA THR A 109 -8.70 14.91 15.16
C THR A 109 -8.73 14.85 16.69
N VAL A 110 -7.82 15.56 17.37
CA VAL A 110 -7.82 15.65 18.85
C VAL A 110 -9.15 16.22 19.34
N ASP A 111 -9.60 17.34 18.76
CA ASP A 111 -10.86 17.99 19.13
C ASP A 111 -12.05 17.04 18.97
N HIS A 112 -12.15 16.36 17.83
CA HIS A 112 -13.22 15.39 17.57
C HIS A 112 -13.22 14.23 18.57
N VAL A 113 -12.04 13.68 18.90
CA VAL A 113 -11.90 12.59 19.87
C VAL A 113 -12.31 13.06 21.28
N VAL A 114 -11.87 14.26 21.68
CA VAL A 114 -12.22 14.87 22.98
C VAL A 114 -13.73 15.06 23.08
N GLU A 115 -14.37 15.63 22.06
CA GLU A 115 -15.83 15.81 22.01
C GLU A 115 -16.59 14.48 22.11
N THR A 116 -16.09 13.44 21.44
CA THR A 116 -16.68 12.10 21.45
C THR A 116 -16.56 11.42 22.82
N LEU A 117 -15.43 11.59 23.50
CA LEU A 117 -15.16 10.95 24.80
C LEU A 117 -15.77 11.71 25.99
N LEU A 118 -15.92 13.03 25.89
CA LEU A 118 -16.35 13.89 26.99
C LEU A 118 -17.65 13.43 27.68
N PRO A 119 -18.71 12.99 26.97
CA PRO A 119 -19.92 12.48 27.63
C PRO A 119 -19.69 11.28 28.55
N ILE A 120 -18.79 10.37 28.19
CA ILE A 120 -18.46 9.19 29.00
C ILE A 120 -17.69 9.61 30.25
N TYR A 121 -16.72 10.52 30.10
CA TYR A 121 -15.95 11.04 31.23
C TYR A 121 -16.81 11.84 32.21
N LEU A 122 -17.74 12.66 31.71
CA LEU A 122 -18.70 13.38 32.57
C LEU A 122 -19.65 12.43 33.28
N SER A 123 -20.08 11.35 32.62
CA SER A 123 -20.93 10.32 33.24
C SER A 123 -20.20 9.63 34.39
N ALA A 124 -18.94 9.25 34.17
CA ALA A 124 -18.10 8.65 35.21
C ALA A 124 -17.86 9.63 36.38
N ALA A 125 -17.54 10.89 36.09
CA ALA A 125 -17.28 11.91 37.11
C ALA A 125 -18.50 12.27 37.98
N ARG A 126 -19.72 12.10 37.45
CA ARG A 126 -20.97 12.43 38.15
C ARG A 126 -21.60 11.25 38.89
N ALA A 127 -21.09 10.03 38.71
CA ALA A 127 -21.61 8.85 39.37
C ALA A 127 -21.31 8.88 40.89
N ASP A 128 -22.20 8.32 41.71
CA ASP A 128 -22.00 8.20 43.17
C ASP A 128 -20.70 7.43 43.51
N SER A 129 -20.35 6.46 42.66
CA SER A 129 -19.09 5.75 42.65
C SER A 129 -18.44 5.92 41.27
N PRO A 130 -17.48 6.85 41.10
CA PRO A 130 -16.87 7.11 39.80
C PRO A 130 -16.16 5.88 39.23
N THR A 131 -16.51 5.50 38.01
CA THR A 131 -15.79 4.47 37.25
C THR A 131 -14.46 5.05 36.76
N PHE A 132 -13.37 4.35 37.02
CA PHE A 132 -12.05 4.70 36.50
C PHE A 132 -12.00 4.45 34.99
N LEU A 133 -11.57 5.44 34.22
CA LEU A 133 -11.41 5.34 32.76
C LEU A 133 -9.92 5.32 32.39
N ASN A 134 -9.51 4.30 31.65
CA ASN A 134 -8.15 4.14 31.15
C ASN A 134 -8.08 4.24 29.64
N LEU A 135 -7.21 5.10 29.09
CA LEU A 135 -6.91 5.11 27.67
C LEU A 135 -5.83 4.09 27.34
N ASP A 136 -6.20 3.08 26.55
CA ASP A 136 -5.33 2.03 26.04
C ASP A 136 -4.66 2.46 24.73
N MET A 137 -3.44 1.96 24.51
CA MET A 137 -2.60 2.28 23.34
C MET A 137 -2.09 0.99 22.69
N GLU A 138 -2.18 0.90 21.37
CA GLU A 138 -1.71 -0.26 20.61
C GLU A 138 -0.58 0.10 19.64
N GLU A 139 -0.82 1.05 18.72
CA GLU A 139 0.10 1.41 17.63
C GLU A 139 0.92 2.66 17.97
N TYR A 140 2.15 2.78 17.44
CA TYR A 140 3.00 3.93 17.71
C TYR A 140 2.38 5.26 17.25
N ARG A 141 1.69 5.25 16.11
CA ARG A 141 0.99 6.44 15.57
C ARG A 141 -0.05 7.02 16.53
N ASP A 142 -0.59 6.21 17.46
CA ASP A 142 -1.57 6.66 18.44
C ASP A 142 -0.89 7.38 19.62
N LEU A 143 0.45 7.37 19.73
CA LEU A 143 1.18 7.85 20.90
C LEU A 143 0.88 9.30 21.23
N GLU A 144 1.21 10.18 20.30
CA GLU A 144 1.05 11.62 20.48
C GLU A 144 -0.42 12.02 20.58
N LEU A 145 -1.26 11.46 19.71
CA LEU A 145 -2.70 11.71 19.71
C LEU A 145 -3.34 11.37 21.07
N THR A 146 -3.02 10.20 21.64
CA THR A 146 -3.63 9.77 22.90
C THR A 146 -3.15 10.61 24.08
N LEU A 147 -1.88 11.05 24.06
CA LEU A 147 -1.34 11.96 25.09
C LEU A 147 -2.06 13.31 25.05
N GLU A 148 -2.20 13.91 23.86
CA GLU A 148 -2.87 15.20 23.69
C GLU A 148 -4.36 15.13 24.07
N VAL A 149 -5.06 14.08 23.64
CA VAL A 149 -6.46 13.82 24.02
C VAL A 149 -6.60 13.68 25.53
N PHE A 150 -5.71 12.90 26.18
CA PHE A 150 -5.76 12.68 27.62
C PHE A 150 -5.57 13.97 28.41
N GLU A 151 -4.57 14.77 28.03
CA GLU A 151 -4.27 16.05 28.67
C GLU A 151 -5.41 17.05 28.46
N THR A 152 -5.84 17.26 27.20
CA THR A 152 -6.92 18.20 26.84
C THR A 152 -8.24 17.85 27.52
N LEU A 153 -8.58 16.57 27.57
CA LEU A 153 -9.82 16.12 28.20
C LEU A 153 -9.79 16.35 29.71
N LEU A 154 -8.69 16.00 30.38
CA LEU A 154 -8.60 16.12 31.83
C LEU A 154 -8.33 17.56 32.30
N ASP A 155 -7.73 18.44 31.50
CA ASP A 155 -7.52 19.86 31.87
C ASP A 155 -8.86 20.63 32.05
N ARG A 156 -9.98 20.04 31.63
CA ARG A 156 -11.32 20.62 31.79
C ARG A 156 -11.74 20.73 33.27
N PRO A 157 -12.26 21.88 33.73
CA PRO A 157 -12.68 22.09 35.11
C PRO A 157 -13.72 21.08 35.63
N GLU A 158 -14.65 20.66 34.78
CA GLU A 158 -15.70 19.70 35.12
C GLU A 158 -15.16 18.30 35.43
N LEU A 159 -13.94 18.00 34.98
CA LEU A 159 -13.25 16.73 35.19
C LEU A 159 -12.11 16.86 36.20
N ALA A 160 -11.93 18.00 36.86
CA ALA A 160 -10.80 18.26 37.77
C ALA A 160 -10.65 17.20 38.88
N GLN A 161 -11.76 16.66 39.40
CA GLN A 161 -11.76 15.66 40.47
C GLN A 161 -11.80 14.21 39.96
N LEU A 162 -11.89 13.98 38.65
CA LEU A 162 -11.91 12.63 38.09
C LEU A 162 -10.50 12.04 38.10
N HIS A 163 -10.39 10.83 38.67
CA HIS A 163 -9.21 9.98 38.58
C HIS A 163 -9.31 9.12 37.31
N ALA A 164 -8.31 9.22 36.44
CA ALA A 164 -8.29 8.53 35.15
C ALA A 164 -6.85 8.10 34.80
N GLY A 165 -6.70 7.24 33.80
CA GLY A 165 -5.40 6.72 33.42
C GLY A 165 -5.13 6.58 31.94
N ILE A 166 -3.86 6.32 31.66
CA ILE A 166 -3.30 6.14 30.32
C ILE A 166 -2.25 5.03 30.34
N VAL A 167 -2.13 4.28 29.25
CA VAL A 167 -1.08 3.27 29.09
C VAL A 167 0.22 3.92 28.61
N LEU A 168 1.37 3.47 29.08
CA LEU A 168 2.65 3.72 28.41
C LEU A 168 3.37 2.40 28.13
N GLN A 169 3.93 2.27 26.92
CA GLN A 169 4.53 1.05 26.42
C GLN A 169 6.06 1.13 26.48
N ALA A 170 6.70 0.42 27.41
CA ALA A 170 8.13 0.52 27.69
C ALA A 170 9.05 0.00 26.57
N TYR A 171 8.52 -0.68 25.56
CA TYR A 171 9.25 -1.04 24.35
C TYR A 171 9.49 0.14 23.41
N LEU A 172 8.94 1.33 23.69
CA LEU A 172 9.16 2.53 22.89
C LEU A 172 10.28 3.34 23.53
N PRO A 173 11.29 3.76 22.76
CA PRO A 173 12.31 4.69 23.27
C PRO A 173 11.67 6.00 23.79
N ASP A 174 10.54 6.42 23.23
CA ASP A 174 9.77 7.61 23.65
C ASP A 174 9.08 7.50 25.01
N ALA A 175 8.93 6.30 25.58
CA ALA A 175 8.10 6.08 26.77
C ALA A 175 8.53 6.88 28.02
N PRO A 176 9.83 7.06 28.33
CA PRO A 176 10.25 7.94 29.43
C PRO A 176 9.90 9.41 29.19
N ARG A 177 10.01 9.90 27.95
CA ARG A 177 9.62 11.27 27.58
C ARG A 177 8.11 11.47 27.76
N ALA A 178 7.31 10.49 27.34
CA ALA A 178 5.87 10.48 27.55
C ALA A 178 5.50 10.43 29.05
N MET A 179 6.18 9.59 29.85
CA MET A 179 5.99 9.55 31.32
C MET A 179 6.31 10.90 31.96
N ALA A 180 7.41 11.55 31.56
CA ALA A 180 7.78 12.87 32.06
C ALA A 180 6.76 13.94 31.67
N ARG A 181 6.16 13.86 30.47
CA ARG A 181 5.09 14.75 30.00
C ARG A 181 3.82 14.59 30.87
N VAL A 182 3.32 13.36 31.01
CA VAL A 182 2.15 13.05 31.85
C VAL A 182 2.38 13.47 33.31
N ARG A 183 3.60 13.29 33.84
CA ARG A 183 3.95 13.76 35.18
C ARG A 183 3.84 15.28 35.31
N ARG A 184 4.42 16.06 34.40
CA ARG A 184 4.32 17.53 34.45
C ARG A 184 2.86 18.01 34.38
N PHE A 185 2.06 17.35 33.53
CA PHE A 185 0.61 17.59 33.47
C PHE A 185 -0.07 17.32 34.83
N ALA A 186 0.18 16.15 35.41
CA ALA A 186 -0.44 15.73 36.65
C ALA A 186 0.00 16.56 37.87
N GLU A 187 1.28 16.94 37.95
CA GLU A 187 1.80 17.81 39.02
C GLU A 187 1.11 19.17 39.00
N ARG A 188 0.94 19.77 37.81
CA ARG A 188 0.18 21.02 37.65
C ARG A 188 -1.27 20.83 38.09
N ARG A 189 -1.93 19.78 37.58
CA ARG A 189 -3.32 19.46 37.89
C ARG A 189 -3.56 19.30 39.39
N VAL A 190 -2.69 18.60 40.12
CA VAL A 190 -2.79 18.42 41.57
C VAL A 190 -2.50 19.72 42.32
N ALA A 191 -1.52 20.51 41.87
CA ALA A 191 -1.25 21.83 42.45
C ALA A 191 -2.46 22.77 42.34
N ASP A 192 -3.25 22.65 41.27
CA ASP A 192 -4.50 23.39 41.06
C ASP A 192 -5.71 22.78 41.80
N GLY A 193 -5.50 21.76 42.63
CA GLY A 193 -6.51 21.11 43.46
C GLY A 193 -7.27 19.96 42.77
N GLY A 194 -6.81 19.52 41.59
CA GLY A 194 -7.35 18.37 40.88
C GLY A 194 -6.89 17.02 41.45
N ALA A 195 -7.52 15.94 40.96
CA ALA A 195 -7.16 14.57 41.31
C ALA A 195 -5.90 14.10 40.54
N PRO A 196 -5.10 13.19 41.13
CA PRO A 196 -3.97 12.57 40.42
C PRO A 196 -4.44 11.75 39.22
N VAL A 197 -3.50 11.40 38.36
CA VAL A 197 -3.73 10.47 37.24
C VAL A 197 -3.04 9.14 37.50
N LYS A 198 -3.27 8.14 36.64
CA LYS A 198 -2.55 6.86 36.70
C LYS A 198 -1.91 6.51 35.36
N VAL A 199 -0.66 6.06 35.39
CA VAL A 199 -0.01 5.44 34.24
C VAL A 199 0.01 3.92 34.42
N ARG A 200 -0.62 3.19 33.50
CA ARG A 200 -0.48 1.73 33.38
C ARG A 200 0.76 1.43 32.54
N LEU A 201 1.86 1.06 33.20
CA LEU A 201 3.10 0.72 32.53
C LEU A 201 3.06 -0.72 32.03
N VAL A 202 3.13 -0.90 30.71
CA VAL A 202 3.21 -2.21 30.05
C VAL A 202 4.53 -2.31 29.28
N LYS A 203 4.95 -3.51 28.88
CA LYS A 203 6.07 -3.65 27.94
C LYS A 203 5.69 -3.21 26.53
N GLY A 204 4.56 -3.72 26.02
CA GLY A 204 4.09 -3.47 24.66
C GLY A 204 3.61 -4.77 24.01
N ALA A 205 2.65 -4.67 23.08
CA ALA A 205 1.94 -5.84 22.53
C ALA A 205 1.86 -5.87 20.99
N ASN A 206 2.37 -4.85 20.30
CA ASN A 206 2.18 -4.69 18.86
C ASN A 206 3.47 -4.82 18.01
N LEU A 207 4.56 -5.33 18.59
CA LEU A 207 5.88 -5.37 17.93
C LEU A 207 5.85 -6.00 16.53
N ALA A 208 5.07 -7.05 16.32
CA ALA A 208 4.99 -7.73 15.03
C ALA A 208 4.41 -6.81 13.94
N MET A 209 3.36 -6.05 14.24
CA MET A 209 2.79 -5.08 13.31
C MET A 209 3.67 -3.83 13.16
N GLU A 210 4.32 -3.35 14.23
CA GLU A 210 5.25 -2.21 14.15
C GLU A 210 6.44 -2.50 13.21
N LYS A 211 6.90 -3.76 13.15
CA LYS A 211 7.94 -4.18 12.21
C LYS A 211 7.45 -4.17 10.76
N VAL A 212 6.22 -4.62 10.53
CA VAL A 212 5.60 -4.57 9.21
C VAL A 212 5.40 -3.11 8.78
N ASP A 213 4.82 -2.28 9.64
CA ASP A 213 4.59 -0.86 9.38
C ASP A 213 5.88 -0.13 9.00
N ALA A 214 6.93 -0.31 9.80
CA ALA A 214 8.25 0.24 9.52
C ALA A 214 8.83 -0.25 8.19
N SER A 215 8.77 -1.55 7.91
CA SER A 215 9.34 -2.11 6.68
C SER A 215 8.56 -1.72 5.42
N VAL A 216 7.24 -1.64 5.49
CA VAL A 216 6.38 -1.26 4.37
C VAL A 216 6.60 0.21 4.02
N HIS A 217 6.64 1.11 5.01
CA HIS A 217 6.85 2.54 4.76
C HIS A 217 8.32 2.94 4.60
N GLY A 218 9.28 2.05 4.93
CA GLY A 218 10.71 2.39 4.93
C GLY A 218 11.11 3.29 6.11
N TRP A 219 10.36 3.25 7.21
CA TRP A 219 10.65 4.02 8.42
C TRP A 219 11.54 3.22 9.39
N PRO A 220 12.30 3.90 10.28
CA PRO A 220 12.87 3.25 11.44
C PRO A 220 11.76 2.59 12.28
N GLN A 221 12.01 1.35 12.75
CA GLN A 221 11.04 0.70 13.63
C GLN A 221 10.88 1.54 14.91
N ALA A 222 9.64 1.79 15.33
CA ALA A 222 9.40 2.57 16.54
C ALA A 222 9.87 1.84 17.81
N PRO A 223 9.56 0.54 18.01
CA PRO A 223 10.02 -0.16 19.22
C PRO A 223 11.53 -0.38 19.29
N LEU A 224 12.03 -0.63 20.50
CA LEU A 224 13.39 -1.04 20.77
C LEU A 224 13.73 -2.36 20.06
N PRO A 225 14.99 -2.52 19.57
CA PRO A 225 15.34 -3.62 18.70
C PRO A 225 15.44 -4.97 19.43
N SER A 226 15.60 -4.96 20.76
CA SER A 226 15.70 -6.18 21.57
C SER A 226 14.77 -6.20 22.79
N LYS A 227 14.43 -7.43 23.20
CA LYS A 227 13.73 -7.69 24.46
C LYS A 227 14.53 -7.20 25.67
N LEU A 228 15.86 -7.35 25.65
CA LEU A 228 16.74 -6.91 26.74
C LEU A 228 16.60 -5.41 26.98
N GLU A 229 16.63 -4.61 25.91
CA GLU A 229 16.45 -3.16 26.02
C GLU A 229 15.05 -2.79 26.51
N THR A 230 14.01 -3.49 26.02
CA THR A 230 12.63 -3.30 26.52
C THR A 230 12.53 -3.60 28.02
N ASP A 231 13.11 -4.70 28.47
CA ASP A 231 13.11 -5.12 29.87
C ASP A 231 13.95 -4.18 30.75
N ALA A 232 15.00 -3.57 30.20
CA ALA A 232 15.80 -2.55 30.88
C ALA A 232 15.04 -1.23 30.97
N GLN A 233 14.41 -0.77 29.88
CA GLN A 233 13.61 0.46 29.88
C GLN A 233 12.40 0.36 30.82
N TYR A 234 11.72 -0.80 30.87
CA TYR A 234 10.68 -1.06 31.86
C TYR A 234 11.20 -0.86 33.29
N LYS A 235 12.41 -1.36 33.61
CA LYS A 235 13.04 -1.16 34.92
C LYS A 235 13.46 0.29 35.16
N ARG A 236 13.99 1.01 34.16
CA ARG A 236 14.28 2.45 34.25
C ARG A 236 13.05 3.24 34.63
N MET A 237 11.92 2.97 33.96
CA MET A 237 10.65 3.64 34.23
C MET A 237 10.09 3.30 35.63
N LEU A 238 10.23 2.05 36.11
CA LEU A 238 9.88 1.70 37.49
C LEU A 238 10.76 2.44 38.52
N LEU A 239 12.08 2.44 38.30
CA LEU A 239 13.05 3.16 39.15
C LEU A 239 12.76 4.66 39.17
N GLU A 240 12.33 5.24 38.06
CA GLU A 240 11.96 6.64 37.99
C GLU A 240 10.61 6.91 38.66
N ALA A 241 9.57 6.13 38.36
CA ALA A 241 8.20 6.42 38.75
C ALA A 241 7.88 6.10 40.22
N MET A 242 8.52 5.10 40.82
CA MET A 242 8.26 4.68 42.20
C MET A 242 8.91 5.60 43.25
N ASP A 243 8.74 6.90 43.13
CA ASP A 243 9.17 7.89 44.13
C ASP A 243 7.95 8.40 44.89
N PRO A 244 7.95 8.44 46.25
CA PRO A 244 6.78 8.87 47.01
C PRO A 244 6.25 10.25 46.61
N GLY A 245 7.11 11.22 46.31
CA GLY A 245 6.68 12.55 45.88
C GLY A 245 6.06 12.55 44.49
N ARG A 246 6.56 11.71 43.57
CA ARG A 246 5.96 11.56 42.23
C ARG A 246 4.63 10.83 42.26
N LEU A 247 4.46 9.88 43.18
CA LEU A 247 3.22 9.13 43.36
C LEU A 247 2.07 9.99 43.91
N GLU A 248 2.35 11.20 44.44
CA GLU A 248 1.29 12.16 44.81
C GLU A 248 0.50 12.65 43.58
N ALA A 249 1.15 12.74 42.42
CA ALA A 249 0.54 13.22 41.18
C ALA A 249 0.23 12.09 40.19
N VAL A 250 1.09 11.07 40.10
CA VAL A 250 0.97 9.98 39.13
C VAL A 250 1.00 8.63 39.83
N HIS A 251 -0.15 7.97 39.92
CA HIS A 251 -0.24 6.58 40.34
C HIS A 251 0.33 5.65 39.25
N LEU A 252 0.83 4.49 39.64
CA LEU A 252 1.49 3.53 38.76
C LEU A 252 0.78 2.18 38.77
N GLY A 253 0.33 1.73 37.59
CA GLY A 253 -0.08 0.35 37.35
C GLY A 253 1.10 -0.46 36.83
N VAL A 254 1.62 -1.40 37.63
CA VAL A 254 2.69 -2.33 37.22
C VAL A 254 2.03 -3.51 36.52
N ALA A 255 1.98 -3.47 35.18
CA ALA A 255 1.21 -4.44 34.39
C ALA A 255 2.11 -5.48 33.72
N GLY A 256 1.96 -6.76 34.10
CA GLY A 256 2.68 -7.85 33.46
C GLY A 256 2.68 -9.17 34.24
N HIS A 257 3.10 -10.23 33.56
CA HIS A 257 3.21 -11.58 34.14
C HIS A 257 4.63 -11.98 34.55
N ASN A 258 5.65 -11.15 34.27
CA ASN A 258 7.02 -11.47 34.64
C ASN A 258 7.21 -11.32 36.16
N LEU A 259 7.30 -12.45 36.85
CA LEU A 259 7.43 -12.48 38.32
C LEU A 259 8.70 -11.79 38.83
N PHE A 260 9.77 -11.75 38.04
CA PHE A 260 10.98 -11.00 38.41
C PHE A 260 10.72 -9.48 38.42
N ASP A 261 9.98 -8.97 37.43
CA ASP A 261 9.63 -7.54 37.36
C ASP A 261 8.62 -7.17 38.45
N VAL A 262 7.64 -8.05 38.74
CA VAL A 262 6.67 -7.88 39.83
C VAL A 262 7.38 -7.88 41.19
N ALA A 263 8.26 -8.85 41.44
CA ALA A 263 9.03 -8.92 42.68
C ALA A 263 9.97 -7.71 42.82
N PHE A 264 10.63 -7.29 41.75
CA PHE A 264 11.47 -6.10 41.74
C PHE A 264 10.69 -4.84 42.13
N ALA A 265 9.52 -4.61 41.51
CA ALA A 265 8.65 -3.50 41.85
C ALA A 265 8.18 -3.54 43.32
N HIS A 266 7.77 -4.71 43.81
CA HIS A 266 7.35 -4.88 45.20
C HIS A 266 8.50 -4.62 46.20
N LEU A 267 9.70 -5.11 45.92
CA LEU A 267 10.88 -4.86 46.76
C LEU A 267 11.32 -3.40 46.69
N LEU A 268 11.20 -2.75 45.53
CA LEU A 268 11.48 -1.32 45.37
C LEU A 268 10.51 -0.46 46.18
N MET A 269 9.23 -0.83 46.26
CA MET A 269 8.27 -0.19 47.17
C MET A 269 8.74 -0.27 48.62
N ALA A 270 9.16 -1.45 49.08
CA ALA A 270 9.66 -1.64 50.43
C ALA A 270 10.94 -0.83 50.69
N GLU A 271 11.88 -0.79 49.74
CA GLU A 271 13.11 0.01 49.82
C GLU A 271 12.80 1.51 49.95
N ARG A 272 11.77 2.00 49.26
CA ARG A 272 11.40 3.43 49.21
C ARG A 272 10.32 3.83 50.21
N GLY A 273 9.91 2.92 51.08
CA GLY A 273 8.89 3.19 52.10
C GLY A 273 7.48 3.41 51.56
N ILE A 274 7.17 2.89 50.37
CA ILE A 274 5.83 2.95 49.77
C ILE A 274 4.99 1.79 50.35
N PRO A 275 3.89 2.05 51.06
CA PRO A 275 3.08 1.00 51.66
C PRO A 275 2.40 0.11 50.61
N THR A 276 2.18 -1.16 50.96
CA THR A 276 1.37 -2.10 50.17
C THR A 276 -0.12 -1.92 50.46
N GLY A 277 -0.96 -2.42 49.56
CA GLY A 277 -2.42 -2.29 49.67
C GLY A 277 -2.99 -1.10 48.89
N PRO A 278 -4.33 -0.94 48.90
CA PRO A 278 -5.02 0.04 48.07
C PRO A 278 -4.76 1.48 48.56
N GLY A 279 -4.74 2.43 47.63
CA GLY A 279 -4.66 3.87 47.94
C GLY A 279 -3.24 4.44 48.12
N HIS A 280 -2.19 3.66 47.88
CA HIS A 280 -0.79 4.08 48.05
C HIS A 280 -0.04 4.36 46.74
N GLY A 281 -0.79 4.65 45.66
CA GLY A 281 -0.22 5.07 44.38
C GLY A 281 0.37 3.96 43.51
N VAL A 282 0.49 2.71 43.97
CA VAL A 282 0.96 1.57 43.15
C VAL A 282 -0.05 0.43 43.16
N GLU A 283 -0.40 -0.10 41.99
CA GLU A 283 -1.30 -1.25 41.81
C GLU A 283 -0.66 -2.26 40.84
N PHE A 284 -0.83 -3.56 41.10
CA PHE A 284 -0.34 -4.62 40.21
C PHE A 284 -1.45 -5.12 39.29
N GLU A 285 -1.17 -5.22 37.99
CA GLU A 285 -2.14 -5.62 36.98
C GLU A 285 -1.70 -6.87 36.20
N MET A 286 -2.61 -7.83 36.03
CA MET A 286 -2.37 -9.08 35.28
C MET A 286 -3.57 -9.44 34.40
N LEU A 287 -3.40 -10.36 33.44
CA LEU A 287 -4.48 -10.82 32.56
C LEU A 287 -5.34 -11.88 33.25
N ALA A 288 -6.66 -11.78 33.16
CA ALA A 288 -7.56 -12.81 33.65
C ALA A 288 -7.35 -14.16 32.93
N GLY A 289 -7.43 -15.27 33.68
CA GLY A 289 -7.44 -16.63 33.13
C GLY A 289 -6.08 -17.23 32.74
N MET A 290 -4.98 -16.47 32.81
CA MET A 290 -3.65 -16.94 32.38
C MET A 290 -2.89 -17.72 33.46
N ALA A 291 -2.73 -17.15 34.66
CA ALA A 291 -1.97 -17.78 35.74
C ALA A 291 -2.62 -17.56 37.12
N PRO A 292 -3.80 -18.16 37.40
CA PRO A 292 -4.57 -17.86 38.62
C PRO A 292 -3.81 -18.10 39.93
N GLY A 293 -2.96 -19.14 39.98
CA GLY A 293 -2.14 -19.43 41.16
C GLY A 293 -1.12 -18.32 41.45
N GLN A 294 -0.45 -17.82 40.41
CA GLN A 294 0.50 -16.70 40.54
C GLN A 294 -0.22 -15.40 40.92
N GLN A 295 -1.39 -15.15 40.33
CA GLN A 295 -2.22 -13.98 40.64
C GLN A 295 -2.61 -13.92 42.13
N ALA A 296 -3.00 -15.07 42.71
CA ALA A 296 -3.34 -15.15 44.12
C ALA A 296 -2.15 -14.81 45.03
N VAL A 297 -0.95 -15.33 44.71
CA VAL A 297 0.28 -15.06 45.49
C VAL A 297 0.70 -13.59 45.38
N VAL A 298 0.67 -13.00 44.18
CA VAL A 298 1.02 -11.58 43.99
C VAL A 298 0.03 -10.69 44.75
N ARG A 299 -1.27 -10.99 44.72
CA ARG A 299 -2.26 -10.26 45.51
C ARG A 299 -1.95 -10.33 47.00
N GLU A 300 -1.68 -11.51 47.53
CA GLU A 300 -1.37 -11.69 48.96
C GLU A 300 -0.12 -10.89 49.36
N ALA A 301 0.93 -10.91 48.54
CA ALA A 301 2.18 -10.20 48.82
C ALA A 301 2.05 -8.68 48.71
N THR A 302 1.31 -8.18 47.71
CA THR A 302 1.26 -6.74 47.37
C THR A 302 0.02 -6.03 47.93
N GLY A 303 -0.98 -6.78 48.41
CA GLY A 303 -2.25 -6.26 48.90
C GLY A 303 -3.18 -5.70 47.82
N THR A 304 -2.78 -5.72 46.54
CA THR A 304 -3.58 -5.24 45.40
C THR A 304 -3.46 -6.20 44.23
N MET A 305 -4.52 -6.33 43.43
CA MET A 305 -4.50 -7.06 42.18
C MET A 305 -5.65 -6.57 41.32
N ARG A 306 -5.33 -6.12 40.10
CA ARG A 306 -6.31 -5.81 39.08
C ARG A 306 -6.18 -6.79 37.92
N LEU A 307 -7.28 -7.42 37.54
CA LEU A 307 -7.30 -8.32 36.39
C LEU A 307 -7.85 -7.61 35.15
N TYR A 308 -7.11 -7.64 34.05
CA TYR A 308 -7.61 -7.25 32.73
C TYR A 308 -8.52 -8.33 32.17
N VAL A 309 -9.78 -7.96 31.92
CA VAL A 309 -10.88 -8.85 31.56
C VAL A 309 -11.48 -8.41 30.23
N PRO A 310 -11.14 -9.09 29.12
CA PRO A 310 -11.82 -8.84 27.84
C PRO A 310 -13.23 -9.44 27.87
N ILE A 311 -14.20 -8.66 27.38
CA ILE A 311 -15.59 -9.08 27.27
C ILE A 311 -16.05 -8.95 25.82
N VAL A 312 -16.89 -9.89 25.37
CA VAL A 312 -17.47 -9.83 24.02
C VAL A 312 -18.89 -10.34 24.04
N HIS A 313 -19.76 -9.75 23.23
CA HIS A 313 -21.09 -10.32 23.04
C HIS A 313 -20.99 -11.62 22.21
N PRO A 314 -21.69 -12.71 22.59
CA PRO A 314 -21.62 -14.01 21.92
C PRO A 314 -21.80 -14.04 20.40
N ARG A 315 -22.52 -13.06 19.85
CA ARG A 315 -22.76 -12.95 18.39
C ARG A 315 -21.54 -12.48 17.60
N HIS A 316 -20.58 -11.82 18.26
CA HIS A 316 -19.35 -11.28 17.65
C HIS A 316 -18.11 -12.01 18.16
N PHE A 317 -18.27 -13.25 18.64
CA PHE A 317 -17.18 -14.02 19.23
C PHE A 317 -16.04 -14.31 18.23
N ASP A 318 -16.36 -14.40 16.95
CA ASP A 318 -15.40 -14.53 15.85
C ASP A 318 -14.41 -13.36 15.77
N VAL A 319 -14.78 -12.16 16.24
CA VAL A 319 -13.85 -11.03 16.30
C VAL A 319 -12.80 -11.21 17.40
N ALA A 320 -13.17 -11.90 18.48
CA ALA A 320 -12.24 -12.16 19.58
C ALA A 320 -11.16 -13.18 19.21
N VAL A 321 -11.23 -13.81 18.03
CA VAL A 321 -10.21 -14.74 17.54
C VAL A 321 -8.87 -14.03 17.31
N SER A 322 -8.85 -12.79 16.78
CA SER A 322 -7.61 -12.03 16.60
C SER A 322 -6.92 -11.71 17.92
N TYR A 323 -7.72 -11.40 18.95
CA TYR A 323 -7.25 -11.26 20.33
C TYR A 323 -6.71 -12.58 20.88
N LEU A 324 -7.43 -13.69 20.71
CA LEU A 324 -7.00 -15.02 21.18
C LEU A 324 -5.71 -15.51 20.52
N VAL A 325 -5.54 -15.29 19.21
CA VAL A 325 -4.32 -15.68 18.49
C VAL A 325 -3.12 -14.94 19.08
N ARG A 326 -3.22 -13.61 19.23
CA ARG A 326 -2.17 -12.81 19.90
C ARG A 326 -1.85 -13.35 21.30
N ARG A 327 -2.87 -13.65 22.11
CA ARG A 327 -2.69 -14.21 23.47
C ARG A 327 -2.06 -15.61 23.51
N LEU A 328 -2.38 -16.46 22.54
CA LEU A 328 -1.82 -17.81 22.45
C LEU A 328 -0.33 -17.77 22.03
N GLU A 329 0.03 -16.86 21.13
CA GLU A 329 1.42 -16.68 20.69
C GLU A 329 2.30 -16.07 21.78
N GLU A 330 1.76 -15.14 22.59
CA GLU A 330 2.44 -14.64 23.78
C GLU A 330 2.92 -15.82 24.67
N ASN A 331 2.14 -16.89 24.79
CA ASN A 331 2.56 -18.08 25.55
C ASN A 331 3.55 -19.01 24.81
N ALA A 332 3.58 -18.95 23.47
CA ALA A 332 4.33 -19.89 22.65
C ALA A 332 5.77 -19.45 22.36
N SER A 333 6.08 -18.14 22.45
CA SER A 333 7.43 -17.62 22.20
C SER A 333 8.39 -17.91 23.36
N SER A 334 9.56 -18.50 23.08
CA SER A 334 10.63 -18.74 24.07
C SER A 334 11.25 -17.45 24.64
N GLU A 335 11.02 -16.33 23.97
CA GLU A 335 11.37 -15.00 24.46
C GLU A 335 10.33 -14.44 25.44
N ASN A 336 9.13 -15.02 25.54
CA ASN A 336 8.16 -14.61 26.56
C ASN A 336 8.40 -15.35 27.88
N PHE A 337 8.29 -14.63 29.00
CA PHE A 337 8.35 -15.19 30.35
C PHE A 337 7.30 -16.28 30.57
N LEU A 338 6.10 -16.12 29.99
CA LEU A 338 5.01 -17.09 30.14
C LEU A 338 5.36 -18.49 29.61
N SER A 339 6.33 -18.61 28.69
CA SER A 339 6.83 -19.91 28.21
C SER A 339 7.55 -20.73 29.29
N ALA A 340 8.10 -20.08 30.33
CA ALA A 340 8.75 -20.73 31.46
C ALA A 340 7.91 -20.70 32.74
N ALA A 341 6.90 -19.83 32.81
CA ALA A 341 6.22 -19.46 34.05
C ALA A 341 5.64 -20.63 34.85
N PHE A 342 5.24 -21.73 34.19
CA PHE A 342 4.64 -22.90 34.85
C PHE A 342 5.66 -23.94 35.35
N ASP A 343 6.92 -23.84 34.90
CA ASP A 343 7.99 -24.82 35.20
C ASP A 343 9.18 -24.21 35.97
N LEU A 344 9.07 -22.94 36.39
CA LEU A 344 10.15 -22.21 37.07
C LEU A 344 10.55 -22.78 38.43
N ASP A 345 9.62 -23.44 39.14
CA ASP A 345 9.87 -24.03 40.45
C ASP A 345 10.63 -25.36 40.37
N SER A 346 10.50 -26.06 39.25
CA SER A 346 10.99 -27.41 39.03
C SER A 346 12.19 -27.47 38.09
N SER A 347 12.38 -26.49 37.20
CA SER A 347 13.56 -26.39 36.32
C SER A 347 14.55 -25.33 36.80
N LYS A 348 15.73 -25.79 37.25
CA LYS A 348 16.85 -24.90 37.62
C LYS A 348 17.38 -24.13 36.41
N GLU A 349 17.36 -24.74 35.24
CA GLU A 349 17.83 -24.13 33.99
C GLU A 349 16.94 -22.97 33.57
N LEU A 350 15.61 -23.14 33.60
CA LEU A 350 14.67 -22.07 33.28
C LEU A 350 14.74 -20.93 34.29
N PHE A 351 14.86 -21.24 35.59
CA PHE A 351 15.06 -20.21 36.61
C PHE A 351 16.34 -19.41 36.39
N ALA A 352 17.48 -20.09 36.18
CA ALA A 352 18.77 -19.44 35.94
C ALA A 352 18.73 -18.56 34.67
N ARG A 353 18.02 -19.00 33.62
CA ARG A 353 17.83 -18.22 32.39
C ARG A 353 17.07 -16.92 32.65
N GLU A 354 15.93 -16.99 33.34
CA GLU A 354 15.15 -15.79 33.64
C GLU A 354 15.85 -14.87 34.66
N GLN A 355 16.62 -15.44 35.59
CA GLN A 355 17.49 -14.69 36.50
C GLN A 355 18.58 -13.91 35.73
N ASP A 356 19.26 -14.54 34.77
CA ASP A 356 20.27 -13.88 33.93
C ASP A 356 19.65 -12.76 33.11
N ARG A 357 18.51 -13.02 32.43
CA ARG A 357 17.75 -12.01 31.69
C ARG A 357 17.38 -10.81 32.57
N PHE A 358 16.86 -11.06 33.77
CA PHE A 358 16.52 -10.01 34.72
C PHE A 358 17.74 -9.18 35.14
N THR A 359 18.83 -9.85 35.51
CA THR A 359 20.04 -9.20 36.05
C THR A 359 20.68 -8.33 34.99
N ARG A 360 20.86 -8.86 33.78
CA ARG A 360 21.39 -8.09 32.63
C ARG A 360 20.53 -6.89 32.29
N ALA A 361 19.20 -7.03 32.31
CA ALA A 361 18.30 -5.91 32.06
C ALA A 361 18.39 -4.84 33.16
N LEU A 362 18.55 -5.24 34.42
CA LEU A 362 18.69 -4.31 35.54
C LEU A 362 20.04 -3.58 35.53
N ASP A 363 21.12 -4.29 35.19
CA ASP A 363 22.45 -3.70 35.04
C ASP A 363 22.42 -2.64 33.92
N LEU A 364 21.89 -3.00 32.75
CA LEU A 364 21.71 -2.07 31.62
C LEU A 364 20.85 -0.86 31.99
N ALA A 365 19.77 -1.08 32.74
CA ALA A 365 18.89 -0.01 33.21
C ALA A 365 19.61 0.99 34.14
N ARG A 366 20.65 0.55 34.85
CA ARG A 366 21.41 1.39 35.80
C ARG A 366 22.67 1.99 35.18
N SER A 367 23.26 1.35 34.19
CA SER A 367 24.53 1.78 33.58
C SER A 367 24.37 2.70 32.38
N GLU A 368 23.22 2.65 31.71
CA GLU A 368 22.97 3.40 30.46
C GLU A 368 21.64 4.16 30.54
N ASP A 369 21.61 5.31 29.86
CA ASP A 369 20.39 6.11 29.70
C ASP A 369 19.38 5.45 28.75
N ALA A 370 18.16 5.97 28.74
CA ALA A 370 17.16 5.56 27.76
C ALA A 370 17.58 6.00 26.34
N PRO A 371 17.43 5.14 25.32
CA PRO A 371 17.66 5.54 23.94
C PRO A 371 16.73 6.68 23.49
N ASP A 372 17.22 7.53 22.59
CA ASP A 372 16.41 8.55 21.92
C ASP A 372 15.38 7.92 20.96
N THR A 373 14.38 8.72 20.57
CA THR A 373 13.33 8.29 19.63
C THR A 373 13.91 7.79 18.31
N HIS A 374 13.30 6.75 17.74
CA HIS A 374 13.64 6.26 16.42
C HIS A 374 12.91 7.02 15.30
N ARG A 375 11.75 7.61 15.57
CA ARG A 375 10.97 8.37 14.58
C ARG A 375 11.41 9.83 14.58
N VAL A 376 12.38 10.12 13.71
CA VAL A 376 13.10 11.41 13.65
C VAL A 376 12.86 12.20 12.36
N GLN A 377 11.90 11.77 11.51
CA GLN A 377 11.63 12.47 10.26
C GLN A 377 11.04 13.85 10.52
N ASP A 378 11.57 14.85 9.81
CA ASP A 378 11.15 16.24 9.86
C ASP A 378 11.16 16.82 8.43
N ARG A 379 9.98 16.89 7.80
CA ARG A 379 9.81 17.44 6.45
C ARG A 379 10.01 18.95 6.38
N ALA A 380 9.86 19.67 7.50
CA ALA A 380 10.12 21.09 7.53
C ALA A 380 11.63 21.37 7.41
N ALA A 381 12.47 20.56 8.06
CA ALA A 381 13.93 20.65 7.95
C ALA A 381 14.46 20.30 6.55
N GLU A 382 13.72 19.50 5.78
CA GLU A 382 14.04 19.13 4.39
C GLU A 382 13.67 20.23 3.38
N THR A 383 12.75 21.13 3.73
CA THR A 383 12.17 22.10 2.79
C THR A 383 13.22 23.10 2.28
N GLY A 384 13.41 23.15 0.95
CA GLY A 384 14.42 24.00 0.31
C GLY A 384 15.88 23.62 0.64
N ALA A 385 16.11 22.48 1.31
CA ALA A 385 17.44 22.00 1.65
C ALA A 385 18.06 21.20 0.49
N ARG A 386 19.39 21.19 0.43
CA ARG A 386 20.10 20.26 -0.45
C ARG A 386 20.21 18.90 0.23
N LEU A 387 19.39 17.96 -0.21
CA LEU A 387 19.34 16.60 0.35
C LEU A 387 20.43 15.70 -0.27
N GLU A 388 20.99 14.84 0.57
CA GLU A 388 22.02 13.87 0.17
C GLU A 388 21.42 12.47 -0.01
N LEU A 389 21.96 11.72 -0.98
CA LEU A 389 21.67 10.31 -1.15
C LEU A 389 22.18 9.50 0.06
N GLY A 390 21.41 8.50 0.48
CA GLY A 390 21.65 7.74 1.71
C GLY A 390 21.14 8.43 2.98
N SER A 391 20.48 9.59 2.87
CA SER A 391 19.78 10.22 3.99
C SER A 391 18.43 9.54 4.27
N LEU A 392 17.77 9.86 5.39
CA LEU A 392 16.42 9.35 5.67
C LEU A 392 15.39 9.82 4.65
N ALA A 393 15.58 11.01 4.07
CA ALA A 393 14.70 11.56 3.04
C ALA A 393 14.91 10.89 1.67
N LEU A 394 16.14 10.45 1.37
CA LEU A 394 16.54 9.84 0.10
C LEU A 394 17.47 8.65 0.37
N PRO A 395 16.93 7.49 0.79
CA PRO A 395 17.75 6.37 1.25
C PRO A 395 18.53 5.67 0.12
N ALA A 396 18.13 5.87 -1.14
CA ALA A 396 18.82 5.28 -2.29
C ALA A 396 20.27 5.78 -2.40
N VAL A 397 21.17 4.88 -2.81
CA VAL A 397 22.56 5.18 -3.16
C VAL A 397 22.90 4.57 -4.52
N PRO A 398 23.89 5.08 -5.28
CA PRO A 398 24.28 4.47 -6.56
C PRO A 398 24.62 2.98 -6.39
N GLY A 399 24.02 2.11 -7.21
CA GLY A 399 24.15 0.67 -7.12
C GLY A 399 23.10 -0.03 -6.23
N ALA A 400 22.40 0.71 -5.35
CA ALA A 400 21.40 0.19 -4.43
C ALA A 400 20.21 1.14 -4.31
N PHE A 401 19.17 0.85 -5.08
CA PHE A 401 17.90 1.57 -5.01
C PHE A 401 17.13 1.17 -3.76
N HIS A 402 16.62 2.17 -3.02
CA HIS A 402 15.66 2.02 -1.95
C HIS A 402 14.54 3.05 -2.17
N GLY A 403 13.29 2.61 -2.01
CA GLY A 403 12.13 3.48 -2.15
C GLY A 403 12.13 4.61 -1.12
N THR A 404 11.65 5.77 -1.55
CA THR A 404 11.55 6.98 -0.75
C THR A 404 10.46 6.81 0.31
N PRO A 405 10.74 6.97 1.60
CA PRO A 405 9.73 6.87 2.64
C PRO A 405 8.69 7.98 2.50
N ASP A 406 7.42 7.65 2.72
CA ASP A 406 6.34 8.62 2.86
C ASP A 406 6.48 9.45 4.14
N THR A 407 5.65 10.47 4.28
CA THR A 407 5.63 11.34 5.46
C THR A 407 5.10 10.59 6.68
N ASP A 408 5.92 10.54 7.73
CA ASP A 408 5.59 9.92 9.02
C ASP A 408 4.85 10.91 9.92
N LEU A 409 3.50 10.83 9.92
CA LEU A 409 2.64 11.69 10.74
C LEU A 409 2.61 11.30 12.22
N SER A 410 3.37 10.28 12.65
CA SER A 410 3.55 10.03 14.07
C SER A 410 4.44 11.07 14.76
N THR A 411 5.13 11.92 13.99
CA THR A 411 5.95 13.03 14.53
C THR A 411 5.17 14.35 14.54
N VAL A 412 5.26 15.09 15.65
CA VAL A 412 4.65 16.42 15.80
C VAL A 412 5.16 17.40 14.74
N ALA A 413 6.45 17.35 14.41
CA ALA A 413 7.06 18.22 13.39
C ALA A 413 6.37 18.06 12.03
N ASN A 414 6.03 16.83 11.63
CA ASN A 414 5.33 16.57 10.38
C ASN A 414 3.85 16.95 10.44
N GLN A 415 3.20 16.85 11.61
CA GLN A 415 1.83 17.33 11.80
C GLN A 415 1.75 18.87 11.66
N GLU A 416 2.70 19.59 12.25
CA GLU A 416 2.81 21.06 12.12
C GLU A 416 3.13 21.48 10.67
N TRP A 417 4.04 20.76 10.02
CA TRP A 417 4.35 20.96 8.60
C TRP A 417 3.11 20.79 7.70
N ALA A 418 2.33 19.73 7.92
CA ALA A 418 1.08 19.48 7.21
C ALA A 418 0.05 20.60 7.42
N ALA A 419 -0.16 21.04 8.66
CA ALA A 419 -1.05 22.15 8.99
C ALA A 419 -0.64 23.45 8.26
N GLY A 420 0.66 23.69 8.14
CA GLY A 420 1.21 24.80 7.37
C GLY A 420 0.86 24.74 5.88
N ILE A 421 0.79 23.55 5.27
CA ILE A 421 0.37 23.35 3.87
C ILE A 421 -1.14 23.64 3.74
N THR A 422 -1.96 23.07 4.62
CA THR A 422 -3.43 23.26 4.63
C THR A 422 -3.81 24.74 4.54
N HIS A 423 -3.12 25.60 5.31
CA HIS A 423 -3.37 27.05 5.30
C HIS A 423 -3.10 27.73 3.95
N ARG A 424 -2.17 27.20 3.14
CA ARG A 424 -1.76 27.78 1.86
C ARG A 424 -2.56 27.28 0.65
N ILE A 425 -3.22 26.12 0.75
CA ILE A 425 -4.04 25.55 -0.33
C ILE A 425 -5.04 26.58 -0.86
N ARG A 426 -5.70 27.29 0.08
CA ARG A 426 -6.67 28.33 -0.25
C ARG A 426 -5.95 29.56 -0.81
N GLY A 427 -6.11 29.76 -2.12
CA GLY A 427 -5.50 30.90 -2.81
C GLY A 427 -4.06 30.64 -3.29
N SER A 428 -3.60 29.38 -3.30
CA SER A 428 -2.31 29.04 -3.90
C SER A 428 -2.25 29.48 -5.36
N GLU A 429 -1.20 30.23 -5.71
CA GLU A 429 -0.88 30.68 -7.07
C GLU A 429 0.31 29.91 -7.67
N LEU A 430 0.76 28.82 -7.01
CA LEU A 430 1.86 28.00 -7.51
C LEU A 430 1.58 27.51 -8.94
N GLY A 431 2.57 27.65 -9.81
CA GLY A 431 2.52 27.23 -11.21
C GLY A 431 1.70 28.11 -12.16
N VAL A 432 1.06 29.19 -11.69
CA VAL A 432 0.23 30.07 -12.55
C VAL A 432 1.07 30.81 -13.59
N GLU A 433 2.18 31.43 -13.17
CA GLU A 433 3.04 32.20 -14.07
C GLU A 433 3.78 31.29 -15.06
N GLU A 434 4.30 30.16 -14.58
CA GLU A 434 4.98 29.16 -15.39
C GLU A 434 4.02 28.50 -16.41
N SER A 435 2.78 28.20 -16.01
CA SER A 435 1.76 27.70 -16.93
C SER A 435 1.40 28.72 -18.01
N ARG A 436 1.33 30.02 -17.66
CA ARG A 436 1.09 31.09 -18.64
C ARG A 436 2.25 31.22 -19.62
N ALA A 437 3.49 31.12 -19.13
CA ALA A 437 4.69 31.18 -19.96
C ALA A 437 4.82 29.99 -20.92
N ALA A 438 4.32 28.81 -20.53
CA ALA A 438 4.33 27.60 -21.35
C ALA A 438 3.25 27.59 -22.45
N ARG A 439 2.34 28.56 -22.48
CA ARG A 439 1.20 28.52 -23.40
C ARG A 439 1.58 28.89 -24.83
N LEU A 440 1.30 27.99 -25.76
CA LEU A 440 1.41 28.20 -27.19
C LEU A 440 0.01 28.40 -27.79
N THR A 441 -0.10 29.34 -28.70
CA THR A 441 -1.37 29.77 -29.33
C THR A 441 -1.39 29.62 -30.83
N THR A 442 -0.25 29.30 -31.45
CA THR A 442 -0.10 29.16 -32.89
C THR A 442 0.72 27.93 -33.27
N THR A 443 0.52 27.42 -34.48
CA THR A 443 1.30 26.31 -35.04
C THR A 443 2.77 26.68 -35.26
N ASP A 444 3.07 27.96 -35.52
CA ASP A 444 4.44 28.46 -35.68
C ASP A 444 5.21 28.41 -34.36
N GLU A 445 4.56 28.69 -33.24
CA GLU A 445 5.14 28.52 -31.90
C GLU A 445 5.44 27.04 -31.62
N VAL A 446 4.54 26.12 -32.01
CA VAL A 446 4.76 24.67 -31.91
C VAL A 446 5.99 24.25 -32.70
N GLU A 447 6.10 24.68 -33.97
CA GLU A 447 7.28 24.40 -34.80
C GLU A 447 8.56 24.93 -34.16
N ALA A 448 8.55 26.18 -33.68
CA ALA A 448 9.71 26.79 -33.03
C ALA A 448 10.15 26.01 -31.77
N THR A 449 9.20 25.58 -30.93
CA THR A 449 9.49 24.76 -29.75
C THR A 449 10.09 23.41 -30.14
N VAL A 450 9.56 22.74 -31.17
CA VAL A 450 10.12 21.47 -31.66
C VAL A 450 11.53 21.66 -32.20
N GLN A 451 11.79 22.71 -32.98
CA GLN A 451 13.12 22.99 -33.51
C GLN A 451 14.14 23.29 -32.40
N ALA A 452 13.73 24.02 -31.35
CA ALA A 452 14.58 24.28 -30.20
C ALA A 452 14.97 22.99 -29.47
N ALA A 453 14.00 22.08 -29.26
CA ALA A 453 14.26 20.80 -28.63
C ALA A 453 15.21 19.92 -29.44
N LEU A 454 15.01 19.85 -30.76
CA LEU A 454 15.91 19.14 -31.69
C LEU A 454 17.32 19.74 -31.74
N ALA A 455 17.46 21.05 -31.57
CA ALA A 455 18.76 21.71 -31.52
C ALA A 455 19.52 21.43 -30.21
N ALA A 456 18.81 21.30 -29.08
CA ALA A 456 19.39 21.02 -27.78
C ALA A 456 19.78 19.53 -27.59
N GLN A 457 19.01 18.63 -28.23
CA GLN A 457 19.13 17.18 -28.04
C GLN A 457 20.54 16.59 -28.28
N PRO A 458 21.30 16.96 -29.34
CA PRO A 458 22.58 16.31 -29.61
C PRO A 458 23.60 16.47 -28.49
N ALA A 459 23.62 17.65 -27.84
CA ALA A 459 24.50 17.91 -26.70
C ALA A 459 24.09 17.07 -25.48
N TRP A 460 22.78 16.86 -25.28
CA TRP A 460 22.25 16.01 -24.22
C TRP A 460 22.55 14.54 -24.45
N ALA A 461 22.32 14.02 -25.66
CA ALA A 461 22.62 12.63 -26.00
C ALA A 461 24.12 12.30 -25.93
N ALA A 462 24.98 13.26 -26.29
CA ALA A 462 26.44 13.11 -26.19
C ALA A 462 26.95 13.08 -24.73
N MET A 463 26.14 13.52 -23.76
CA MET A 463 26.48 13.42 -22.34
C MET A 463 26.48 11.95 -21.91
N PRO A 464 27.53 11.44 -21.22
CA PRO A 464 27.53 10.08 -20.69
C PRO A 464 26.32 9.78 -19.80
N VAL A 465 25.85 8.54 -19.84
CA VAL A 465 24.64 8.11 -19.11
C VAL A 465 24.75 8.38 -17.61
N GLU A 466 25.94 8.23 -17.03
CA GLU A 466 26.20 8.45 -15.60
C GLU A 466 25.97 9.93 -15.22
N LYS A 467 26.27 10.85 -16.14
CA LYS A 467 26.03 12.28 -15.93
C LYS A 467 24.54 12.61 -16.08
N ARG A 468 23.83 11.99 -17.02
CA ARG A 468 22.36 12.13 -17.11
C ARG A 468 21.66 11.54 -15.89
N ALA A 469 22.10 10.37 -15.43
CA ALA A 469 21.64 9.73 -14.20
C ALA A 469 21.90 10.61 -12.96
N LEU A 470 23.04 11.31 -12.90
CA LEU A 470 23.30 12.30 -11.85
C LEU A 470 22.30 13.46 -11.88
N VAL A 471 21.87 13.93 -13.05
CA VAL A 471 20.82 14.96 -13.16
C VAL A 471 19.49 14.44 -12.61
N LEU A 472 19.08 13.21 -12.96
CA LEU A 472 17.88 12.59 -12.38
C LEU A 472 17.95 12.48 -10.86
N ARG A 473 19.10 12.10 -10.30
CA ARG A 473 19.31 12.07 -8.83
C ARG A 473 19.21 13.46 -8.19
N ARG A 474 19.58 14.53 -8.91
CA ARG A 474 19.33 15.90 -8.45
C ARG A 474 17.86 16.26 -8.51
N VAL A 475 17.15 15.84 -9.57
CA VAL A 475 15.69 16.01 -9.66
C VAL A 475 15.02 15.34 -8.46
N ALA A 476 15.42 14.12 -8.09
CA ALA A 476 14.92 13.44 -6.89
C ALA A 476 15.09 14.30 -5.61
N GLY A 477 16.29 14.88 -5.42
CA GLY A 477 16.57 15.77 -4.29
C GLY A 477 15.75 17.06 -4.30
N THR A 478 15.58 17.68 -5.46
CA THR A 478 14.76 18.89 -5.62
C THR A 478 13.28 18.58 -5.36
N LEU A 479 12.73 17.49 -5.89
CA LEU A 479 11.34 17.11 -5.63
C LEU A 479 11.10 16.85 -4.13
N ALA A 480 12.02 16.16 -3.46
CA ALA A 480 11.94 15.93 -2.01
C ALA A 480 11.97 17.25 -1.21
N ALA A 481 12.86 18.18 -1.56
CA ALA A 481 12.97 19.49 -0.92
C ALA A 481 11.75 20.40 -1.16
N HIS A 482 10.97 20.14 -2.22
CA HIS A 482 9.75 20.88 -2.57
C HIS A 482 8.46 20.06 -2.36
N ARG A 483 8.50 18.97 -1.57
CA ARG A 483 7.33 18.12 -1.27
C ARG A 483 6.13 18.93 -0.80
N ALA A 484 6.33 19.94 0.03
CA ALA A 484 5.27 20.81 0.53
C ALA A 484 4.57 21.63 -0.59
N GLU A 485 5.33 22.17 -1.54
CA GLU A 485 4.79 22.92 -2.68
C GLU A 485 4.03 22.00 -3.64
N LEU A 486 4.55 20.77 -3.85
CA LEU A 486 3.89 19.75 -4.67
C LEU A 486 2.54 19.36 -4.06
N LEU A 487 2.49 19.06 -2.76
CA LEU A 487 1.23 18.77 -2.06
C LEU A 487 0.24 19.93 -2.13
N GLU A 488 0.72 21.16 -1.95
CA GLU A 488 -0.10 22.38 -2.02
C GLU A 488 -0.75 22.54 -3.40
N VAL A 489 0.03 22.47 -4.49
CA VAL A 489 -0.51 22.65 -5.84
C VAL A 489 -1.43 21.49 -6.23
N MET A 490 -1.10 20.25 -5.84
CA MET A 490 -1.95 19.09 -6.12
C MET A 490 -3.32 19.22 -5.44
N ALA A 491 -3.33 19.59 -4.16
CA ALA A 491 -4.57 19.80 -3.42
C ALA A 491 -5.37 20.98 -3.99
N SER A 492 -4.71 22.10 -4.28
CA SER A 492 -5.35 23.33 -4.78
C SER A 492 -5.89 23.19 -6.20
N GLU A 493 -5.19 22.49 -7.08
CA GLU A 493 -5.54 22.37 -8.49
C GLU A 493 -6.46 21.17 -8.77
N THR A 494 -6.12 20.00 -8.23
CA THR A 494 -6.77 18.73 -8.59
C THR A 494 -7.68 18.18 -7.50
N GLY A 495 -7.77 18.85 -6.34
CA GLY A 495 -8.57 18.39 -5.21
C GLY A 495 -8.02 17.13 -4.53
N LYS A 496 -6.77 16.76 -4.80
CA LYS A 496 -6.15 15.56 -4.23
C LYS A 496 -5.88 15.75 -2.74
N THR A 497 -6.31 14.79 -1.92
CA THR A 497 -6.05 14.79 -0.47
C THR A 497 -4.58 14.44 -0.19
N PHE A 498 -4.05 14.85 0.97
CA PHE A 498 -2.66 14.55 1.32
C PHE A 498 -2.35 13.05 1.40
N GLU A 499 -3.30 12.24 1.91
CA GLU A 499 -3.18 10.77 1.93
C GLU A 499 -2.98 10.17 0.53
N GLN A 500 -3.45 10.85 -0.53
CA GLN A 500 -3.28 10.42 -1.92
C GLN A 500 -2.12 11.14 -2.62
N GLY A 501 -1.75 12.34 -2.17
CA GLY A 501 -0.69 13.15 -2.77
C GLY A 501 0.70 12.86 -2.25
N ASP A 502 0.87 12.55 -0.97
CA ASP A 502 2.18 12.30 -0.38
C ASP A 502 2.88 11.05 -0.94
N PRO A 503 2.18 9.91 -1.11
CA PRO A 503 2.76 8.76 -1.81
C PRO A 503 3.09 9.04 -3.27
N GLU A 504 2.36 9.94 -3.93
CA GLU A 504 2.65 10.31 -5.31
C GLU A 504 3.95 11.13 -5.43
N VAL A 505 4.25 12.00 -4.47
CA VAL A 505 5.54 12.69 -4.44
C VAL A 505 6.67 11.69 -4.26
N SER A 506 6.49 10.69 -3.38
CA SER A 506 7.46 9.59 -3.21
C SER A 506 7.63 8.78 -4.49
N GLU A 507 6.55 8.46 -5.20
CA GLU A 507 6.58 7.77 -6.51
C GLU A 507 7.37 8.57 -7.57
N ALA A 508 7.19 9.89 -7.62
CA ALA A 508 7.93 10.76 -8.53
C ALA A 508 9.44 10.76 -8.26
N ILE A 509 9.83 10.84 -6.97
CA ILE A 509 11.22 10.76 -6.52
C ILE A 509 11.80 9.38 -6.86
N ASP A 510 11.02 8.31 -6.63
CA ASP A 510 11.45 6.94 -6.90
C ASP A 510 11.64 6.69 -8.39
N PHE A 511 10.81 7.22 -9.29
CA PHE A 511 11.06 7.14 -10.73
C PHE A 511 12.42 7.76 -11.10
N ALA A 512 12.75 8.92 -10.52
CA ALA A 512 14.03 9.59 -10.80
C ALA A 512 15.22 8.72 -10.35
N LEU A 513 15.17 8.20 -9.12
CA LEU A 513 16.24 7.38 -8.55
C LEU A 513 16.36 6.02 -9.25
N PHE A 514 15.23 5.36 -9.50
CA PHE A 514 15.18 4.05 -10.11
C PHE A 514 15.62 4.08 -11.57
N TYR A 515 15.13 5.04 -12.37
CA TYR A 515 15.54 5.14 -13.77
C TYR A 515 16.99 5.58 -13.95
N ALA A 516 17.55 6.37 -13.03
CA ALA A 516 18.99 6.65 -13.00
C ALA A 516 19.81 5.34 -12.86
N GLU A 517 19.43 4.48 -11.92
CA GLU A 517 20.05 3.17 -11.69
C GLU A 517 19.86 2.22 -12.88
N GLN A 518 18.64 2.11 -13.42
CA GLN A 518 18.37 1.23 -14.55
C GLN A 518 19.12 1.67 -15.82
N ALA A 519 19.23 2.97 -16.08
CA ALA A 519 19.95 3.48 -17.25
C ALA A 519 21.43 3.10 -17.20
N GLU A 520 22.07 3.21 -16.04
CA GLU A 520 23.47 2.80 -15.83
C GLU A 520 23.64 1.28 -16.01
N ARG A 521 22.72 0.48 -15.47
CA ARG A 521 22.74 -1.00 -15.64
C ARG A 521 22.58 -1.42 -17.09
N ILE A 522 21.67 -0.78 -17.83
CA ILE A 522 21.44 -1.05 -19.26
C ILE A 522 22.67 -0.65 -20.08
N ALA A 523 23.26 0.51 -19.81
CA ALA A 523 24.45 0.98 -20.53
C ALA A 523 25.72 0.17 -20.24
N ALA A 524 25.80 -0.50 -19.08
CA ALA A 524 26.90 -1.39 -18.76
C ALA A 524 26.91 -2.71 -19.57
N ARG A 525 25.80 -3.01 -20.27
CA ARG A 525 25.71 -4.20 -21.13
C ARG A 525 26.65 -4.10 -22.32
N ARG A 526 27.28 -5.22 -22.64
CA ARG A 526 28.27 -5.29 -23.73
C ARG A 526 27.71 -5.78 -25.04
N ASP A 527 26.57 -6.47 -25.01
CA ASP A 527 25.93 -7.10 -26.16
C ASP A 527 25.02 -6.15 -26.95
N LEU A 528 24.58 -5.05 -26.35
CA LEU A 528 23.70 -4.05 -26.96
C LEU A 528 24.42 -2.76 -27.30
N ALA A 529 24.14 -2.22 -28.49
CA ALA A 529 24.36 -0.81 -28.83
C ALA A 529 23.04 -0.05 -28.68
N LEU A 530 23.09 1.08 -27.95
CA LEU A 530 21.93 1.89 -27.61
C LEU A 530 21.97 3.20 -28.39
N THR A 531 20.90 3.51 -29.12
CA THR A 531 20.75 4.78 -29.83
C THR A 531 19.58 5.57 -29.26
N PRO A 532 19.81 6.77 -28.69
CA PRO A 532 18.75 7.62 -28.22
C PRO A 532 17.80 8.02 -29.35
N ARG A 533 16.50 8.03 -29.05
CA ARG A 533 15.52 8.71 -29.89
C ARG A 533 15.66 10.21 -29.67
N ALA A 534 15.54 11.02 -30.72
CA ALA A 534 15.80 12.44 -30.60
C ALA A 534 14.71 13.12 -29.77
N LEU A 535 13.44 13.00 -30.17
CA LEU A 535 12.37 13.77 -29.55
C LEU A 535 11.22 12.88 -29.07
N THR A 536 10.93 12.98 -27.78
CA THR A 536 9.80 12.29 -27.14
C THR A 536 8.75 13.30 -26.69
N LEU A 537 7.50 13.04 -27.05
CA LEU A 537 6.34 13.75 -26.51
C LEU A 537 5.81 13.00 -25.29
N VAL A 538 5.54 13.70 -24.20
CA VAL A 538 4.92 13.13 -22.98
C VAL A 538 3.57 13.80 -22.74
N THR A 539 2.50 13.03 -22.73
CA THR A 539 1.13 13.49 -22.46
C THR A 539 0.57 12.76 -21.23
N PRO A 540 0.86 13.27 -20.01
CA PRO A 540 0.43 12.66 -18.76
C PRO A 540 -1.02 13.05 -18.40
N PRO A 541 -1.68 12.32 -17.47
CA PRO A 541 -3.05 12.56 -17.07
C PRO A 541 -3.11 13.56 -15.91
N TRP A 542 -4.32 13.91 -15.49
CA TRP A 542 -4.56 14.81 -14.34
C TRP A 542 -4.64 14.09 -13.00
N ASN A 543 -4.94 12.79 -12.98
CA ASN A 543 -5.24 12.05 -11.75
C ASN A 543 -3.99 11.63 -10.96
N PHE A 544 -2.81 11.64 -11.59
CA PHE A 544 -1.50 11.59 -10.95
C PHE A 544 -0.64 12.68 -11.61
N PRO A 545 -0.88 13.96 -11.24
CA PRO A 545 -0.35 15.12 -11.94
C PRO A 545 1.13 15.40 -11.64
N VAL A 546 1.77 14.62 -10.77
CA VAL A 546 3.18 14.74 -10.36
C VAL A 546 3.98 13.48 -10.71
N ALA A 547 3.53 12.29 -10.31
CA ALA A 547 4.32 11.06 -10.50
C ALA A 547 4.39 10.62 -11.97
N ILE A 548 3.26 10.49 -12.65
CA ILE A 548 3.20 10.05 -14.04
C ILE A 548 3.91 11.02 -15.01
N PRO A 549 3.72 12.35 -14.95
CA PRO A 549 4.52 13.29 -15.74
C PRO A 549 6.01 13.12 -15.49
N THR A 550 6.41 12.98 -14.22
CA THR A 550 7.82 12.81 -13.84
C THR A 550 8.39 11.51 -14.38
N GLY A 551 7.70 10.38 -14.20
CA GLY A 551 8.13 9.08 -14.69
C GLY A 551 8.32 9.07 -16.21
N GLY A 552 7.34 9.55 -16.97
CA GLY A 552 7.41 9.62 -18.42
C GLY A 552 8.53 10.54 -18.93
N ALA A 553 8.66 11.74 -18.35
CA ALA A 553 9.69 12.69 -18.75
C ALA A 553 11.11 12.21 -18.40
N LEU A 554 11.32 11.76 -17.16
CA LEU A 554 12.66 11.33 -16.72
C LEU A 554 13.12 10.05 -17.41
N ALA A 555 12.21 9.12 -17.71
CA ALA A 555 12.53 7.92 -18.47
C ALA A 555 13.05 8.25 -19.88
N ALA A 556 12.43 9.20 -20.58
CA ALA A 556 12.89 9.64 -21.89
C ALA A 556 14.17 10.51 -21.82
N LEU A 557 14.29 11.37 -20.81
CA LEU A 557 15.49 12.19 -20.62
C LEU A 557 16.73 11.32 -20.36
N VAL A 558 16.63 10.30 -19.51
CA VAL A 558 17.80 9.48 -19.15
C VAL A 558 18.28 8.60 -20.32
N THR A 559 17.39 8.19 -21.22
CA THR A 559 17.76 7.50 -22.47
C THR A 559 18.33 8.44 -23.54
N GLY A 560 18.36 9.75 -23.30
CA GLY A 560 19.02 10.75 -24.14
C GLY A 560 18.10 11.50 -25.11
N SER A 561 16.78 11.36 -24.99
CA SER A 561 15.83 12.20 -25.75
C SER A 561 15.77 13.62 -25.18
N ALA A 562 15.48 14.58 -26.07
CA ALA A 562 14.80 15.80 -25.64
C ALA A 562 13.30 15.48 -25.44
N VAL A 563 12.68 16.17 -24.50
CA VAL A 563 11.30 15.93 -24.06
C VAL A 563 10.48 17.20 -24.18
N ILE A 564 9.35 17.09 -24.86
CA ILE A 564 8.26 18.07 -24.77
C ILE A 564 7.16 17.43 -23.95
N MET A 565 6.74 18.09 -22.87
CA MET A 565 5.67 17.60 -22.01
C MET A 565 4.44 18.49 -22.14
N LYS A 566 3.29 17.88 -22.46
CA LYS A 566 1.97 18.53 -22.48
C LYS A 566 1.07 17.93 -21.39
N PRO A 567 1.01 18.52 -20.18
CA PRO A 567 0.12 18.07 -19.11
C PRO A 567 -1.35 18.11 -19.52
N ALA A 568 -2.18 17.33 -18.81
CA ALA A 568 -3.63 17.43 -18.90
C ALA A 568 -4.10 18.86 -18.54
N PRO A 569 -5.13 19.40 -19.19
CA PRO A 569 -5.61 20.76 -18.92
C PRO A 569 -6.00 21.04 -17.46
N GLN A 570 -6.43 20.02 -16.74
CA GLN A 570 -6.85 20.09 -15.34
C GLN A 570 -5.67 20.09 -14.36
N ALA A 571 -4.44 19.83 -14.82
CA ALA A 571 -3.23 19.68 -14.01
C ALA A 571 -2.06 20.54 -14.53
N ARG A 572 -2.38 21.68 -15.16
CA ARG A 572 -1.39 22.56 -15.83
C ARG A 572 -0.40 23.15 -14.83
N ARG A 573 -0.86 23.57 -13.65
CA ARG A 573 -0.05 24.17 -12.59
C ARG A 573 0.90 23.15 -11.95
N CYS A 574 0.43 21.92 -11.74
CA CYS A 574 1.31 20.82 -11.30
C CYS A 574 2.44 20.57 -12.32
N GLY A 575 2.12 20.45 -13.61
CA GLY A 575 3.12 20.29 -14.67
C GLY A 575 4.07 21.49 -14.80
N ALA A 576 3.54 22.70 -14.59
CA ALA A 576 4.30 23.95 -14.54
C ALA A 576 5.32 23.99 -13.38
N LEU A 577 4.90 23.61 -12.19
CA LEU A 577 5.79 23.48 -11.05
C LEU A 577 6.88 22.43 -11.32
N LEU A 578 6.52 21.26 -11.86
CA LEU A 578 7.53 20.25 -12.25
C LEU A 578 8.55 20.79 -13.24
N GLY A 579 8.11 21.52 -14.27
CA GLY A 579 9.04 22.10 -15.25
C GLY A 579 10.04 23.05 -14.61
N ARG A 580 9.58 23.92 -13.70
CA ARG A 580 10.46 24.78 -12.91
C ARG A 580 11.46 23.98 -12.10
N LEU A 581 11.00 22.96 -11.35
CA LEU A 581 11.84 22.14 -10.49
C LEU A 581 12.85 21.29 -11.28
N PHE A 582 12.51 20.83 -12.49
CA PHE A 582 13.45 20.13 -13.36
C PHE A 582 14.59 21.04 -13.81
N HIS A 583 14.28 22.29 -14.19
CA HIS A 583 15.30 23.26 -14.54
C HIS A 583 16.17 23.65 -13.34
N GLU A 584 15.57 23.82 -12.16
CA GLU A 584 16.29 24.06 -10.91
C GLU A 584 17.27 22.93 -10.56
N ALA A 585 16.85 21.67 -10.76
CA ALA A 585 17.69 20.49 -10.57
C ALA A 585 18.84 20.36 -11.61
N GLY A 586 18.80 21.15 -12.68
CA GLY A 586 19.83 21.22 -13.71
C GLY A 586 19.48 20.48 -15.00
N VAL A 587 18.21 20.15 -15.27
CA VAL A 587 17.76 19.72 -16.60
C VAL A 587 17.86 20.93 -17.55
N PRO A 588 18.68 20.86 -18.63
CA PRO A 588 18.91 22.03 -19.48
C PRO A 588 17.64 22.54 -20.18
N GLU A 589 17.54 23.86 -20.34
CA GLU A 589 16.52 24.47 -21.21
C GLU A 589 16.62 23.93 -22.64
N GLY A 590 15.47 23.78 -23.30
CA GLY A 590 15.37 23.18 -24.63
C GLY A 590 15.47 21.65 -24.63
N VAL A 591 16.23 21.03 -23.73
CA VAL A 591 16.24 19.56 -23.58
C VAL A 591 14.93 19.07 -22.97
N PHE A 592 14.44 19.75 -21.94
CA PHE A 592 13.08 19.60 -21.46
C PHE A 592 12.32 20.89 -21.75
N THR A 593 11.10 20.77 -22.29
CA THR A 593 10.22 21.92 -22.50
C THR A 593 8.80 21.54 -22.08
N LEU A 594 8.23 22.36 -21.20
CA LEU A 594 6.80 22.30 -20.89
C LEU A 594 6.02 23.09 -21.93
N VAL A 595 4.90 22.54 -22.40
CA VAL A 595 3.98 23.24 -23.28
C VAL A 595 2.54 23.12 -22.78
N ASP A 596 1.79 24.21 -22.91
CA ASP A 596 0.34 24.23 -22.80
C ASP A 596 -0.24 24.62 -24.15
N VAL A 597 -1.11 23.78 -24.71
CA VAL A 597 -1.74 24.01 -26.01
C VAL A 597 -3.25 23.85 -25.89
N PRO A 598 -4.05 24.65 -26.63
CA PRO A 598 -5.48 24.41 -26.75
C PRO A 598 -5.75 23.08 -27.47
N GLU A 599 -6.90 22.47 -27.19
CA GLU A 599 -7.31 21.19 -27.80
C GLU A 599 -8.02 21.42 -29.15
N ASP A 600 -7.35 22.15 -30.02
CA ASP A 600 -7.79 22.51 -31.37
C ASP A 600 -6.72 22.16 -32.42
N GLU A 601 -6.66 22.92 -33.51
CA GLU A 601 -5.64 22.76 -34.55
C GLU A 601 -4.20 22.86 -34.03
N VAL A 602 -3.93 23.70 -33.03
CA VAL A 602 -2.58 23.88 -32.44
C VAL A 602 -2.19 22.65 -31.61
N GLY A 603 -3.12 22.14 -30.79
CA GLY A 603 -2.90 20.89 -30.06
C GLY A 603 -2.70 19.72 -31.01
N ARG A 604 -3.52 19.62 -32.06
CA ARG A 604 -3.37 18.60 -33.10
C ARG A 604 -2.04 18.72 -33.84
N SER A 605 -1.58 19.93 -34.15
CA SER A 605 -0.30 20.12 -34.84
C SER A 605 0.88 19.65 -34.00
N LEU A 606 0.82 19.81 -32.67
CA LEU A 606 1.81 19.25 -31.75
C LEU A 606 1.78 17.71 -31.77
N ILE A 607 0.63 17.10 -31.48
CA ILE A 607 0.53 15.63 -31.40
C ILE A 607 0.92 14.97 -32.73
N ALA A 608 0.47 15.55 -33.85
CA ALA A 608 0.71 15.00 -35.18
C ALA A 608 2.08 15.38 -35.77
N HIS A 609 2.93 16.09 -35.04
CA HIS A 609 4.15 16.69 -35.59
C HIS A 609 5.15 15.63 -36.11
N PRO A 610 5.64 15.71 -37.37
CA PRO A 610 6.44 14.66 -38.03
C PRO A 610 7.77 14.33 -37.37
N ARG A 611 8.28 15.22 -36.50
CA ARG A 611 9.59 15.08 -35.87
C ARG A 611 9.60 14.36 -34.52
N PHE A 612 8.45 14.00 -33.95
CA PHE A 612 8.41 13.15 -32.76
C PHE A 612 8.71 11.70 -33.15
N ASP A 613 9.68 11.09 -32.46
CA ASP A 613 10.05 9.68 -32.65
C ASP A 613 9.13 8.74 -31.87
N GLN A 614 8.56 9.24 -30.77
CA GLN A 614 7.66 8.49 -29.90
C GLN A 614 6.80 9.40 -29.01
N LEU A 615 5.70 8.82 -28.52
CA LEU A 615 4.77 9.40 -27.56
C LEU A 615 4.63 8.47 -26.34
N ILE A 616 4.85 9.03 -25.16
CA ILE A 616 4.46 8.41 -23.88
C ILE A 616 3.13 9.03 -23.46
N LEU A 617 2.07 8.22 -23.44
CA LEU A 617 0.72 8.63 -23.09
C LEU A 617 0.26 7.89 -21.84
N THR A 618 -0.45 8.59 -20.96
CA THR A 618 -1.30 7.93 -19.98
C THR A 618 -2.66 8.58 -20.00
N GLY A 619 -3.70 7.77 -20.22
CA GLY A 619 -5.06 8.29 -20.42
C GLY A 619 -6.03 7.25 -20.96
N ALA A 620 -7.03 7.69 -21.71
CA ALA A 620 -8.03 6.80 -22.28
C ALA A 620 -7.51 6.04 -23.51
N TYR A 621 -8.01 4.82 -23.70
CA TYR A 621 -7.80 4.02 -24.91
C TYR A 621 -8.19 4.79 -26.18
N ASP A 622 -9.32 5.48 -26.15
CA ASP A 622 -9.84 6.24 -27.29
C ASP A 622 -8.91 7.40 -27.69
N THR A 623 -8.22 8.02 -26.73
CA THR A 623 -7.22 9.07 -27.01
C THR A 623 -6.01 8.49 -27.74
N ALA A 624 -5.53 7.33 -27.33
CA ALA A 624 -4.41 6.66 -28.00
C ALA A 624 -4.78 6.26 -29.43
N ALA A 625 -5.98 5.71 -29.63
CA ALA A 625 -6.51 5.37 -30.96
C ALA A 625 -6.68 6.62 -31.84
N LEU A 626 -7.18 7.73 -31.28
CA LEU A 626 -7.29 9.00 -31.99
C LEU A 626 -5.92 9.52 -32.46
N PHE A 627 -4.92 9.50 -31.58
CA PHE A 627 -3.58 9.96 -31.91
C PHE A 627 -2.91 9.07 -32.98
N ALA A 628 -3.08 7.75 -32.88
CA ALA A 628 -2.61 6.82 -33.91
C ALA A 628 -3.29 7.08 -35.27
N SER A 629 -4.57 7.47 -35.27
CA SER A 629 -5.29 7.81 -36.51
C SER A 629 -4.74 9.06 -37.20
N TRP A 630 -4.15 9.99 -36.44
CA TRP A 630 -3.53 11.20 -37.00
C TRP A 630 -2.11 10.92 -37.52
N ARG A 631 -1.38 10.01 -36.86
CA ARG A 631 0.00 9.63 -37.21
C ARG A 631 0.21 8.11 -37.06
N PRO A 632 -0.16 7.31 -38.07
CA PRO A 632 -0.01 5.85 -38.05
C PRO A 632 1.43 5.34 -37.87
N ASP A 633 2.42 6.19 -38.17
CA ASP A 633 3.84 5.90 -38.03
C ASP A 633 4.41 6.26 -36.65
N LEU A 634 3.69 7.05 -35.85
CA LEU A 634 4.14 7.46 -34.52
C LEU A 634 4.12 6.27 -33.55
N ARG A 635 5.24 6.03 -32.88
CA ARG A 635 5.32 5.01 -31.84
C ARG A 635 4.64 5.51 -30.56
N ILE A 636 3.47 4.97 -30.26
CA ILE A 636 2.73 5.28 -29.04
C ILE A 636 3.00 4.19 -28.00
N LEU A 637 3.48 4.61 -26.83
CA LEU A 637 3.54 3.80 -25.61
C LEU A 637 2.48 4.38 -24.68
N ALA A 638 1.36 3.67 -24.52
CA ALA A 638 0.29 4.16 -23.65
C ALA A 638 -0.09 3.17 -22.56
N GLU A 639 -0.08 3.66 -21.32
CA GLU A 639 -0.79 3.02 -20.21
C GLU A 639 -2.20 3.61 -20.20
N THR A 640 -3.20 2.74 -20.30
CA THR A 640 -4.61 3.16 -20.27
C THR A 640 -5.36 2.52 -19.11
N SER A 641 -6.61 2.91 -18.92
CA SER A 641 -7.33 2.60 -17.70
C SER A 641 -7.65 1.11 -17.51
N GLY A 642 -8.33 0.78 -16.41
CA GLY A 642 -8.69 -0.58 -16.02
C GLY A 642 -10.12 -0.70 -15.47
N LYS A 643 -10.74 -1.86 -15.65
CA LYS A 643 -12.00 -2.24 -15.00
C LYS A 643 -11.73 -3.29 -13.92
N ASN A 644 -11.11 -2.84 -12.84
CA ASN A 644 -10.47 -3.73 -11.87
C ASN A 644 -11.47 -4.30 -10.86
N ALA A 645 -11.16 -5.50 -10.35
CA ALA A 645 -12.00 -6.19 -9.38
C ALA A 645 -11.20 -6.80 -8.23
N ILE A 646 -11.81 -6.88 -7.06
CA ILE A 646 -11.35 -7.68 -5.92
C ILE A 646 -12.31 -8.86 -5.72
N ILE A 647 -11.78 -10.08 -5.70
CA ILE A 647 -12.55 -11.29 -5.35
C ILE A 647 -12.47 -11.49 -3.83
N VAL A 648 -13.60 -11.76 -3.18
CA VAL A 648 -13.67 -12.07 -1.75
C VAL A 648 -14.28 -13.44 -1.53
N THR A 649 -13.48 -14.39 -1.04
CA THR A 649 -13.92 -15.78 -0.80
C THR A 649 -14.38 -16.01 0.64
N PRO A 650 -15.12 -17.11 0.93
CA PRO A 650 -15.49 -17.46 2.30
C PRO A 650 -14.32 -17.66 3.27
N GLN A 651 -13.10 -17.83 2.76
CA GLN A 651 -11.88 -18.02 3.54
C GLN A 651 -11.16 -16.69 3.84
N ALA A 652 -11.70 -15.55 3.38
CA ALA A 652 -11.16 -14.23 3.65
C ALA A 652 -11.32 -13.79 5.12
N ASP A 653 -10.45 -12.89 5.55
CA ASP A 653 -10.79 -11.97 6.62
C ASP A 653 -11.74 -10.89 6.07
N LEU A 654 -13.00 -10.94 6.49
CA LEU A 654 -14.04 -10.08 5.93
C LEU A 654 -13.89 -8.61 6.33
N ASP A 655 -13.30 -8.32 7.50
CA ASP A 655 -13.12 -6.92 7.94
C ASP A 655 -11.97 -6.29 7.14
N LEU A 656 -10.85 -7.01 6.97
CA LEU A 656 -9.75 -6.55 6.13
C LEU A 656 -10.18 -6.41 4.66
N ALA A 657 -10.94 -7.38 4.14
CA ALA A 657 -11.46 -7.32 2.78
C ALA A 657 -12.40 -6.11 2.56
N ALA A 658 -13.32 -5.85 3.50
CA ALA A 658 -14.22 -4.70 3.40
C ALA A 658 -13.45 -3.37 3.40
N ARG A 659 -12.45 -3.22 4.29
CA ARG A 659 -11.58 -2.06 4.35
C ARG A 659 -10.81 -1.86 3.03
N ASP A 660 -10.15 -2.90 2.55
CA ASP A 660 -9.29 -2.82 1.37
C ASP A 660 -10.09 -2.61 0.08
N VAL A 661 -11.33 -3.14 0.01
CA VAL A 661 -12.30 -2.83 -1.06
C VAL A 661 -12.71 -1.36 -1.01
N ALA A 662 -13.10 -0.82 0.15
CA ALA A 662 -13.50 0.57 0.28
C ALA A 662 -12.35 1.53 -0.11
N LEU A 663 -11.15 1.31 0.42
CA LEU A 663 -9.97 2.13 0.11
C LEU A 663 -9.59 2.06 -1.38
N SER A 664 -9.64 0.86 -1.98
CA SER A 664 -9.32 0.68 -3.41
C SER A 664 -10.38 1.28 -4.34
N ALA A 665 -11.64 1.33 -3.92
CA ALA A 665 -12.73 1.84 -4.73
C ALA A 665 -12.84 3.37 -4.68
N PHE A 666 -12.58 3.98 -3.52
CA PHE A 666 -12.91 5.39 -3.28
C PHE A 666 -11.71 6.30 -2.98
N GLY A 667 -10.50 5.75 -2.82
CA GLY A 667 -9.29 6.55 -2.77
C GLY A 667 -9.18 7.45 -3.99
N HIS A 668 -8.99 8.76 -3.79
CA HIS A 668 -9.04 9.80 -4.83
C HIS A 668 -10.36 9.79 -5.64
N ALA A 669 -11.49 9.59 -4.96
CA ALA A 669 -12.83 9.51 -5.55
C ALA A 669 -12.97 8.44 -6.66
N GLY A 670 -12.20 7.35 -6.58
CA GLY A 670 -12.19 6.30 -7.60
C GLY A 670 -11.55 6.72 -8.93
N GLN A 671 -10.89 7.89 -8.98
CA GLN A 671 -10.21 8.43 -10.17
C GLN A 671 -8.80 7.84 -10.33
N LYS A 672 -8.67 6.53 -10.19
CA LYS A 672 -7.43 5.81 -10.43
C LYS A 672 -7.66 4.78 -11.51
N CYS A 673 -6.69 4.63 -12.42
CA CYS A 673 -6.70 3.53 -13.38
C CYS A 673 -6.76 2.17 -12.67
N SER A 674 -6.17 2.06 -11.48
CA SER A 674 -6.15 0.88 -10.61
C SER A 674 -7.35 0.75 -9.65
N ALA A 675 -8.29 1.70 -9.64
CA ALA A 675 -9.40 1.68 -8.67
C ALA A 675 -10.24 0.41 -8.78
N ALA A 676 -10.67 -0.13 -7.64
CA ALA A 676 -11.58 -1.28 -7.58
C ALA A 676 -12.99 -0.85 -7.97
N SER A 677 -13.32 -1.00 -9.25
CA SER A 677 -14.67 -0.75 -9.76
C SER A 677 -15.67 -1.84 -9.39
N LEU A 678 -15.16 -3.04 -9.10
CA LEU A 678 -15.95 -4.23 -8.83
C LEU A 678 -15.44 -4.95 -7.58
N VAL A 679 -16.37 -5.53 -6.83
CA VAL A 679 -16.06 -6.58 -5.86
C VAL A 679 -16.90 -7.80 -6.19
N ILE A 680 -16.26 -8.95 -6.32
CA ILE A 680 -16.90 -10.21 -6.68
C ILE A 680 -16.91 -11.11 -5.46
N THR A 681 -18.07 -11.30 -4.85
CA THR A 681 -18.21 -12.16 -3.67
C THR A 681 -18.48 -13.59 -4.08
N VAL A 682 -17.83 -14.55 -3.41
CA VAL A 682 -17.96 -15.98 -3.71
C VAL A 682 -18.83 -16.71 -2.68
N GLY A 683 -19.79 -17.49 -3.15
CA GLY A 683 -20.55 -18.45 -2.34
C GLY A 683 -21.28 -17.82 -1.15
N SER A 684 -20.87 -18.15 0.07
CA SER A 684 -21.54 -17.67 1.29
C SER A 684 -21.30 -16.18 1.58
N VAL A 685 -20.23 -15.59 1.04
CA VAL A 685 -19.94 -14.14 1.20
C VAL A 685 -21.03 -13.30 0.55
N SER A 686 -21.60 -13.74 -0.56
CA SER A 686 -22.67 -13.04 -1.30
C SER A 686 -23.92 -12.79 -0.45
N ARG A 687 -24.13 -13.58 0.62
CA ARG A 687 -25.23 -13.44 1.58
C ARG A 687 -24.76 -13.00 2.97
N SER A 688 -23.48 -12.64 3.11
CA SER A 688 -22.87 -12.27 4.37
C SER A 688 -23.31 -10.87 4.78
N ARG A 689 -24.17 -10.81 5.81
CA ARG A 689 -24.54 -9.53 6.44
C ARG A 689 -23.33 -8.80 7.00
N ARG A 690 -22.33 -9.52 7.53
CA ARG A 690 -21.12 -8.93 8.11
C ARG A 690 -20.31 -8.18 7.05
N PHE A 691 -20.01 -8.85 5.93
CA PHE A 691 -19.24 -8.22 4.85
C PHE A 691 -19.96 -6.99 4.28
N ASN A 692 -21.24 -7.13 3.94
CA ASN A 692 -22.01 -6.02 3.38
C ASN A 692 -22.18 -4.86 4.38
N ALA A 693 -22.38 -5.15 5.68
CA ALA A 693 -22.49 -4.11 6.69
C ALA A 693 -21.16 -3.39 6.93
N GLN A 694 -20.06 -4.12 7.02
CA GLN A 694 -18.72 -3.53 7.18
C GLN A 694 -18.32 -2.69 5.97
N LEU A 695 -18.59 -3.18 4.76
CA LEU A 695 -18.35 -2.43 3.54
C LEU A 695 -19.23 -1.17 3.48
N ALA A 696 -20.53 -1.28 3.77
CA ALA A 696 -21.42 -0.13 3.78
C ALA A 696 -21.00 0.91 4.83
N ASP A 697 -20.63 0.48 6.05
CA ASP A 697 -20.19 1.37 7.12
C ASP A 697 -18.88 2.09 6.74
N ALA A 698 -17.90 1.35 6.21
CA ALA A 698 -16.64 1.93 5.74
C ALA A 698 -16.82 2.97 4.63
N VAL A 699 -17.77 2.72 3.73
CA VAL A 699 -18.04 3.59 2.58
C VAL A 699 -18.85 4.82 2.96
N LEU A 700 -19.89 4.64 3.77
CA LEU A 700 -20.76 5.74 4.22
C LEU A 700 -20.06 6.69 5.19
N SER A 701 -18.95 6.26 5.79
CA SER A 701 -18.14 7.05 6.73
C SER A 701 -16.97 7.78 6.07
N LEU A 702 -16.88 7.75 4.73
CA LEU A 702 -15.90 8.56 4.01
C LEU A 702 -16.31 10.03 4.08
N GLU A 703 -15.49 10.85 4.74
CA GLU A 703 -15.63 12.30 4.72
C GLU A 703 -15.25 12.84 3.34
N VAL A 704 -16.23 13.50 2.71
CA VAL A 704 -16.13 14.03 1.34
C VAL A 704 -16.08 15.54 1.39
N GLY A 705 -15.07 16.13 0.75
CA GLY A 705 -14.89 17.57 0.77
C GLY A 705 -13.72 18.02 -0.10
N GLU A 706 -13.38 19.29 0.05
CA GLU A 706 -12.20 19.88 -0.57
C GLU A 706 -10.99 19.73 0.38
N PRO A 707 -9.77 19.48 -0.12
CA PRO A 707 -8.59 19.22 0.72
C PRO A 707 -8.07 20.44 1.51
N VAL A 708 -8.78 21.58 1.45
CA VAL A 708 -8.59 22.70 2.39
C VAL A 708 -8.97 22.32 3.82
N ASP A 709 -9.75 21.25 3.98
CA ASP A 709 -9.99 20.58 5.24
C ASP A 709 -9.12 19.30 5.29
N PRO A 710 -8.16 19.21 6.22
CA PRO A 710 -7.21 18.10 6.28
C PRO A 710 -7.82 16.79 6.83
N THR A 711 -9.07 16.81 7.32
CA THR A 711 -9.78 15.59 7.73
C THR A 711 -10.44 14.87 6.55
N VAL A 712 -10.62 15.56 5.42
CA VAL A 712 -11.24 15.02 4.21
C VAL A 712 -10.48 13.80 3.69
N ARG A 713 -11.22 12.73 3.40
CA ARG A 713 -10.69 11.45 2.93
C ARG A 713 -10.96 11.18 1.46
N MET A 714 -12.03 11.76 0.93
CA MET A 714 -12.36 11.71 -0.48
C MET A 714 -12.52 13.12 -1.02
N GLY A 715 -11.57 13.51 -1.88
CA GLY A 715 -11.62 14.76 -2.62
C GLY A 715 -12.72 14.79 -3.69
N PRO A 716 -12.87 15.90 -4.42
CA PRO A 716 -13.81 16.02 -5.53
C PRO A 716 -13.44 15.11 -6.73
N ILE A 717 -14.42 14.87 -7.59
CA ILE A 717 -14.11 14.50 -8.98
C ILE A 717 -13.59 15.73 -9.73
N ILE A 718 -12.66 15.54 -10.66
CA ILE A 718 -11.87 16.63 -11.25
C ILE A 718 -12.75 17.67 -11.97
N GLU A 719 -13.81 17.21 -12.59
CA GLU A 719 -14.78 17.98 -13.37
C GLU A 719 -16.19 17.43 -13.11
N PRO A 720 -17.25 18.23 -13.35
CA PRO A 720 -18.63 17.74 -13.27
C PRO A 720 -18.81 16.49 -14.14
N PRO A 721 -19.65 15.52 -13.71
CA PRO A 721 -19.69 14.22 -14.34
C PRO A 721 -20.22 14.34 -15.77
N GLY A 722 -19.41 13.95 -16.75
CA GLY A 722 -19.86 13.76 -18.13
C GLY A 722 -20.87 12.60 -18.25
N GLU A 723 -21.45 12.42 -19.43
CA GLU A 723 -22.53 11.43 -19.67
C GLU A 723 -22.23 10.04 -19.10
N LYS A 724 -21.01 9.52 -19.34
CA LYS A 724 -20.57 8.22 -18.83
C LYS A 724 -20.65 8.15 -17.30
N LEU A 725 -19.98 9.07 -16.59
CA LEU A 725 -19.92 9.04 -15.13
C LEU A 725 -21.29 9.39 -14.50
N ALA A 726 -22.05 10.31 -15.11
CA ALA A 726 -23.39 10.67 -14.66
C ALA A 726 -24.32 9.45 -14.65
N ALA A 727 -24.32 8.64 -15.71
CA ALA A 727 -25.06 7.37 -15.74
C ALA A 727 -24.57 6.39 -14.66
N GLY A 728 -23.25 6.31 -14.45
CA GLY A 728 -22.65 5.51 -13.39
C GLY A 728 -23.04 5.94 -11.96
N LEU A 729 -23.32 7.22 -11.75
CA LEU A 729 -23.71 7.78 -10.44
C LEU A 729 -25.23 7.73 -10.20
N THR A 730 -26.05 7.74 -11.25
CA THR A 730 -27.50 8.02 -11.11
C THR A 730 -28.42 6.91 -11.65
N GLU A 731 -27.95 6.06 -12.56
CA GLU A 731 -28.81 5.10 -13.26
C GLU A 731 -28.49 3.64 -12.90
N LEU A 732 -29.46 2.86 -12.43
CA LEU A 732 -29.29 1.44 -12.12
C LEU A 732 -29.63 0.54 -13.32
N GLY A 733 -28.86 -0.53 -13.50
CA GLY A 733 -29.19 -1.59 -14.45
C GLY A 733 -30.35 -2.48 -13.99
N GLU A 734 -30.87 -3.32 -14.89
CA GLU A 734 -31.94 -4.27 -14.54
C GLU A 734 -31.50 -5.24 -13.43
N GLY A 735 -32.22 -5.22 -12.31
CA GLY A 735 -31.94 -6.04 -11.13
C GLY A 735 -30.90 -5.45 -10.17
N GLU A 736 -30.31 -4.30 -10.51
CA GLU A 736 -29.39 -3.59 -9.62
C GLU A 736 -30.16 -2.74 -8.58
N ALA A 737 -29.54 -2.53 -7.42
CA ALA A 737 -30.03 -1.62 -6.39
C ALA A 737 -28.86 -0.91 -5.70
N TRP A 738 -29.14 0.23 -5.05
CA TRP A 738 -28.15 0.92 -4.24
C TRP A 738 -28.05 0.31 -2.84
N LEU A 739 -26.84 -0.13 -2.47
CA LEU A 739 -26.46 -0.33 -1.07
C LEU A 739 -26.09 1.02 -0.42
N ALA A 740 -25.43 1.89 -1.20
CA ALA A 740 -25.20 3.29 -0.88
C ALA A 740 -25.45 4.10 -2.15
N GLU A 741 -26.40 5.04 -2.11
CA GLU A 741 -26.76 5.88 -3.26
C GLU A 741 -25.90 7.15 -3.29
N PRO A 742 -25.21 7.45 -4.41
CA PRO A 742 -24.47 8.69 -4.59
C PRO A 742 -25.35 9.92 -4.46
N ARG A 743 -24.82 10.95 -3.80
CA ARG A 743 -25.46 12.26 -3.70
C ARG A 743 -24.45 13.35 -4.05
N GLN A 744 -24.86 14.25 -4.92
CA GLN A 744 -24.14 15.49 -5.17
C GLN A 744 -24.20 16.38 -3.91
N LEU A 745 -23.06 16.94 -3.51
CA LEU A 745 -22.90 17.72 -2.28
C LEU A 745 -22.68 19.21 -2.53
N ASP A 746 -22.27 19.60 -3.73
CA ASP A 746 -21.99 20.98 -4.15
C ASP A 746 -22.86 21.42 -5.33
N ALA A 747 -22.87 22.73 -5.63
CA ALA A 747 -23.63 23.26 -6.77
C ALA A 747 -22.90 23.01 -8.11
N GLU A 748 -21.57 22.98 -8.05
CA GLU A 748 -20.65 22.80 -9.16
C GLU A 748 -20.68 21.35 -9.69
N GLY A 749 -21.13 20.39 -8.87
CA GLY A 749 -21.28 18.99 -9.26
C GLY A 749 -20.00 18.18 -9.19
N ARG A 750 -19.00 18.63 -8.42
CA ARG A 750 -17.71 17.94 -8.26
C ARG A 750 -17.61 17.13 -6.96
N LEU A 751 -18.40 17.47 -5.94
CA LEU A 751 -18.43 16.70 -4.69
C LEU A 751 -19.58 15.70 -4.73
N TRP A 752 -19.25 14.41 -4.63
CA TRP A 752 -20.21 13.31 -4.66
C TRP A 752 -19.94 12.34 -3.53
N THR A 753 -20.97 11.89 -2.81
CA THR A 753 -20.82 10.75 -1.90
C THR A 753 -20.54 9.46 -2.68
N PRO A 754 -19.83 8.50 -2.08
CA PRO A 754 -19.61 7.19 -2.68
C PRO A 754 -20.90 6.45 -3.05
N GLY A 755 -20.87 5.72 -4.16
CA GLY A 755 -21.93 4.81 -4.60
C GLY A 755 -21.55 3.34 -4.52
N VAL A 756 -22.46 2.50 -4.04
CA VAL A 756 -22.29 1.04 -4.05
C VAL A 756 -23.55 0.38 -4.62
N ARG A 757 -23.39 -0.30 -5.76
CA ARG A 757 -24.43 -1.07 -6.43
C ARG A 757 -24.37 -2.53 -5.98
N ILE A 758 -25.53 -3.14 -5.77
CA ILE A 758 -25.69 -4.58 -5.61
C ILE A 758 -26.44 -5.17 -6.80
N GLY A 759 -26.20 -6.46 -7.08
CA GLY A 759 -26.88 -7.14 -8.18
C GLY A 759 -26.28 -6.88 -9.56
N VAL A 760 -25.04 -6.38 -9.63
CA VAL A 760 -24.33 -6.20 -10.90
C VAL A 760 -24.15 -7.58 -11.55
N ARG A 761 -24.69 -7.73 -12.75
CA ARG A 761 -24.62 -8.99 -13.51
C ARG A 761 -23.43 -9.00 -14.45
N GLU A 762 -22.88 -10.17 -14.65
CA GLU A 762 -21.85 -10.36 -15.66
C GLU A 762 -22.35 -9.91 -17.04
N GLY A 763 -21.51 -9.15 -17.74
CA GLY A 763 -21.80 -8.61 -19.06
C GLY A 763 -22.73 -7.40 -19.07
N SER A 764 -23.22 -6.93 -17.91
CA SER A 764 -23.98 -5.69 -17.82
C SER A 764 -23.14 -4.47 -18.24
N ALA A 765 -23.81 -3.34 -18.48
CA ALA A 765 -23.12 -2.08 -18.73
C ALA A 765 -22.16 -1.72 -17.59
N PHE A 766 -22.58 -1.88 -16.33
CA PHE A 766 -21.69 -1.58 -15.20
C PHE A 766 -20.48 -2.54 -15.12
N HIS A 767 -20.64 -3.81 -15.49
CA HIS A 767 -19.52 -4.75 -15.54
C HIS A 767 -18.48 -4.36 -16.61
N ARG A 768 -18.91 -3.83 -17.76
CA ARG A 768 -18.04 -3.58 -18.92
C ARG A 768 -17.54 -2.15 -19.06
N THR A 769 -18.21 -1.19 -18.44
CA THR A 769 -17.88 0.24 -18.58
C THR A 769 -17.08 0.74 -17.40
N GLU A 770 -15.94 1.35 -17.68
CA GLU A 770 -15.12 2.05 -16.69
C GLU A 770 -15.62 3.49 -16.51
N TYR A 771 -16.13 3.81 -15.32
CA TYR A 771 -16.75 5.11 -15.02
C TYR A 771 -15.78 6.19 -14.52
N PHE A 772 -14.64 5.78 -13.95
CA PHE A 772 -13.60 6.68 -13.42
C PHE A 772 -14.12 7.71 -12.40
N GLY A 773 -14.86 7.21 -11.40
CA GLY A 773 -15.42 8.02 -10.33
C GLY A 773 -15.87 7.15 -9.15
N PRO A 774 -16.54 7.73 -8.13
CA PRO A 774 -16.71 7.08 -6.83
C PRO A 774 -17.89 6.10 -6.83
N VAL A 775 -17.82 5.05 -7.67
CA VAL A 775 -18.86 4.02 -7.82
C VAL A 775 -18.29 2.60 -7.83
N LEU A 776 -18.81 1.75 -6.95
CA LEU A 776 -18.45 0.34 -6.80
C LEU A 776 -19.62 -0.56 -7.16
N GLY A 777 -19.37 -1.66 -7.87
CA GLY A 777 -20.36 -2.70 -8.16
C GLY A 777 -20.08 -4.02 -7.45
N ILE A 778 -21.08 -4.56 -6.77
CA ILE A 778 -21.02 -5.88 -6.14
C ILE A 778 -21.62 -6.92 -7.09
N MET A 779 -20.77 -7.86 -7.50
CA MET A 779 -21.12 -9.05 -8.27
C MET A 779 -21.10 -10.29 -7.38
N HIS A 780 -21.87 -11.30 -7.76
CA HIS A 780 -21.93 -12.56 -7.03
C HIS A 780 -21.56 -13.72 -7.94
N ALA A 781 -20.63 -14.56 -7.46
CA ALA A 781 -20.22 -15.79 -8.10
C ALA A 781 -20.49 -16.98 -7.16
N ASP A 782 -20.81 -18.14 -7.74
CA ASP A 782 -21.04 -19.36 -6.97
C ASP A 782 -19.72 -20.02 -6.55
N THR A 783 -18.71 -20.00 -7.44
CA THR A 783 -17.37 -20.55 -7.19
C THR A 783 -16.26 -19.54 -7.48
N LEU A 784 -15.02 -19.88 -7.09
CA LEU A 784 -13.84 -19.06 -7.39
C LEU A 784 -13.57 -19.01 -8.91
N GLU A 785 -13.81 -20.12 -9.60
CA GLU A 785 -13.68 -20.22 -11.06
C GLU A 785 -14.63 -19.27 -11.79
N ASP A 786 -15.89 -19.22 -11.35
CA ASP A 786 -16.86 -18.25 -11.87
C ASP A 786 -16.42 -16.80 -11.60
N ALA A 787 -15.87 -16.53 -10.42
CA ALA A 787 -15.40 -15.20 -10.07
C ALA A 787 -14.21 -14.76 -10.94
N VAL A 788 -13.24 -15.64 -11.19
CA VAL A 788 -12.11 -15.36 -12.10
C VAL A 788 -12.58 -15.17 -13.53
N ARG A 789 -13.53 -15.99 -13.98
CA ARG A 789 -14.15 -15.83 -15.31
C ARG A 789 -14.83 -14.46 -15.47
N MET A 790 -15.55 -13.99 -14.44
CA MET A 790 -16.12 -12.64 -14.42
C MET A 790 -15.02 -11.56 -14.42
N GLN A 791 -14.03 -11.67 -13.53
CA GLN A 791 -12.90 -10.73 -13.42
C GLN A 791 -12.14 -10.57 -14.74
N ASN A 792 -11.86 -11.67 -15.44
CA ASN A 792 -11.17 -11.68 -16.73
C ASN A 792 -12.08 -11.25 -17.90
N GLY A 793 -13.40 -11.24 -17.70
CA GLY A 793 -14.41 -10.97 -18.73
C GLY A 793 -14.57 -9.50 -19.12
N THR A 794 -13.71 -8.61 -18.63
CA THR A 794 -13.62 -7.20 -19.04
C THR A 794 -12.60 -7.02 -20.16
N ASP A 795 -12.69 -5.92 -20.92
CA ASP A 795 -11.72 -5.61 -21.99
C ASP A 795 -10.33 -5.21 -21.46
N TYR A 796 -10.18 -5.11 -20.15
CA TYR A 796 -9.03 -4.58 -19.43
C TYR A 796 -8.36 -5.66 -18.56
N GLY A 797 -7.10 -5.43 -18.20
CA GLY A 797 -6.32 -6.33 -17.36
C GLY A 797 -5.23 -5.58 -16.60
N LEU A 798 -5.59 -4.53 -15.86
CA LEU A 798 -4.62 -3.69 -15.17
C LEU A 798 -4.33 -4.22 -13.76
N THR A 799 -5.24 -4.04 -12.80
CA THR A 799 -5.11 -4.56 -11.44
C THR A 799 -6.17 -5.60 -11.12
N ALA A 800 -5.82 -6.59 -10.28
CA ALA A 800 -6.75 -7.60 -9.81
C ALA A 800 -6.40 -7.99 -8.36
N GLY A 801 -7.43 -8.18 -7.53
CA GLY A 801 -7.27 -8.54 -6.13
C GLY A 801 -7.95 -9.84 -5.75
N LEU A 802 -7.40 -10.53 -4.75
CA LEU A 802 -8.02 -11.67 -4.06
C LEU A 802 -7.87 -11.49 -2.54
N HIS A 803 -8.98 -11.59 -1.81
CA HIS A 803 -8.99 -11.89 -0.39
C HIS A 803 -9.35 -13.35 -0.17
N SER A 804 -8.39 -14.13 0.32
CA SER A 804 -8.54 -15.51 0.78
C SER A 804 -7.35 -15.87 1.67
N LEU A 805 -7.60 -16.59 2.76
CA LEU A 805 -6.55 -17.16 3.62
C LEU A 805 -6.21 -18.62 3.25
N GLU A 806 -6.86 -19.18 2.22
CA GLU A 806 -6.65 -20.56 1.78
C GLU A 806 -5.55 -20.63 0.71
N PRO A 807 -4.39 -21.25 0.99
CA PRO A 807 -3.26 -21.28 0.06
C PRO A 807 -3.60 -21.88 -1.31
N SER A 808 -4.48 -22.88 -1.36
CA SER A 808 -4.88 -23.50 -2.62
C SER A 808 -5.74 -22.58 -3.51
N GLU A 809 -6.58 -21.72 -2.91
CA GLU A 809 -7.33 -20.70 -3.64
C GLU A 809 -6.39 -19.62 -4.20
N ILE A 810 -5.40 -19.19 -3.40
CA ILE A 810 -4.40 -18.19 -3.80
C ILE A 810 -3.57 -18.70 -4.99
N ALA A 811 -3.06 -19.92 -4.90
CA ALA A 811 -2.25 -20.53 -5.96
C ALA A 811 -3.05 -20.63 -7.27
N TRP A 812 -4.27 -21.18 -7.19
CA TRP A 812 -5.14 -21.33 -8.35
C TRP A 812 -5.49 -19.98 -8.97
N TRP A 813 -5.90 -18.99 -8.17
CA TRP A 813 -6.23 -17.65 -8.67
C TRP A 813 -5.04 -17.00 -9.38
N THR A 814 -3.85 -17.07 -8.78
CA THR A 814 -2.63 -16.47 -9.33
C THR A 814 -2.23 -17.06 -10.68
N GLU A 815 -2.58 -18.32 -10.96
CA GLU A 815 -2.33 -18.97 -12.25
C GLU A 815 -3.36 -18.61 -13.34
N HIS A 816 -4.59 -18.24 -12.96
CA HIS A 816 -5.72 -18.12 -13.90
C HIS A 816 -6.21 -16.68 -14.12
N VAL A 817 -5.84 -15.73 -13.25
CA VAL A 817 -6.23 -14.33 -13.38
C VAL A 817 -5.43 -13.62 -14.48
N GLU A 818 -6.12 -12.79 -15.28
CA GLU A 818 -5.54 -12.08 -16.42
C GLU A 818 -5.42 -10.56 -16.17
N ALA A 819 -4.44 -10.18 -15.35
CA ALA A 819 -4.10 -8.77 -15.10
C ALA A 819 -2.60 -8.57 -14.90
N GLY A 820 -2.10 -7.37 -15.19
CA GLY A 820 -0.69 -7.04 -15.05
C GLY A 820 -0.22 -6.92 -13.60
N ASN A 821 -1.06 -6.45 -12.68
CA ASN A 821 -0.72 -6.27 -11.26
C ASN A 821 -1.71 -7.06 -10.39
N LEU A 822 -1.20 -8.04 -9.65
CA LEU A 822 -1.98 -8.93 -8.79
C LEU A 822 -1.73 -8.59 -7.33
N TYR A 823 -2.80 -8.59 -6.52
CA TYR A 823 -2.73 -8.28 -5.09
C TYR A 823 -3.48 -9.32 -4.27
N VAL A 824 -2.84 -9.86 -3.22
CA VAL A 824 -3.42 -10.89 -2.36
C VAL A 824 -3.48 -10.39 -0.91
N ASN A 825 -4.70 -10.41 -0.34
CA ASN A 825 -5.03 -9.98 1.03
C ASN A 825 -4.63 -8.53 1.37
N ARG A 826 -4.72 -7.64 0.37
CA ARG A 826 -4.45 -6.21 0.46
C ARG A 826 -5.24 -5.43 -0.62
N GLY A 827 -5.22 -4.10 -0.54
CA GLY A 827 -5.75 -3.23 -1.59
C GLY A 827 -5.00 -3.34 -2.92
N ILE A 828 -5.65 -2.94 -4.02
CA ILE A 828 -5.16 -3.06 -5.41
C ILE A 828 -4.61 -1.75 -6.00
N THR A 829 -4.42 -0.72 -5.17
CA THR A 829 -3.90 0.60 -5.56
C THR A 829 -2.66 0.96 -4.76
N GLY A 830 -1.93 2.01 -5.15
CA GLY A 830 -0.70 2.43 -4.47
C GLY A 830 0.48 1.51 -4.82
N ALA A 831 0.67 1.23 -6.11
CA ALA A 831 1.84 0.51 -6.56
C ALA A 831 3.10 1.35 -6.30
N ILE A 832 4.13 0.72 -5.75
CA ILE A 832 5.41 1.38 -5.43
C ILE A 832 6.44 0.95 -6.48
N VAL A 833 7.22 1.91 -6.99
CA VAL A 833 8.29 1.70 -7.98
C VAL A 833 9.20 0.54 -7.56
N GLN A 834 9.57 -0.30 -8.52
CA GLN A 834 10.32 -1.55 -8.35
C GLN A 834 9.58 -2.65 -7.54
N ARG A 835 8.86 -2.32 -6.46
CA ARG A 835 8.14 -3.31 -5.63
C ARG A 835 6.98 -3.92 -6.41
N GLN A 836 6.15 -3.09 -7.01
CA GLN A 836 5.07 -3.52 -7.89
C GLN A 836 5.12 -2.74 -9.20
N PRO A 837 6.09 -3.01 -10.10
CA PRO A 837 6.15 -2.35 -11.40
C PRO A 837 4.77 -2.32 -12.05
N PHE A 838 4.36 -1.14 -12.50
CA PHE A 838 2.96 -0.87 -12.80
C PHE A 838 2.70 -0.86 -14.29
N GLY A 839 1.70 -1.63 -14.72
CA GLY A 839 1.28 -1.66 -16.12
C GLY A 839 0.36 -2.84 -16.40
N GLY A 840 -0.52 -2.66 -17.36
CA GLY A 840 -1.63 -3.58 -17.60
C GLY A 840 -1.44 -4.52 -18.78
N TRP A 841 -2.43 -5.38 -18.96
CA TRP A 841 -2.64 -6.22 -20.13
C TRP A 841 -3.89 -5.77 -20.87
N LYS A 842 -4.14 -6.42 -22.00
CA LYS A 842 -5.34 -6.18 -22.82
C LYS A 842 -5.42 -4.72 -23.28
N ARG A 843 -6.56 -4.04 -23.16
CA ARG A 843 -6.67 -2.62 -23.54
C ARG A 843 -5.93 -1.67 -22.60
N SER A 844 -5.55 -2.11 -21.40
CA SER A 844 -4.84 -1.29 -20.41
C SER A 844 -3.41 -0.93 -20.83
N ALA A 845 -2.88 -1.53 -21.89
CA ALA A 845 -1.56 -1.23 -22.45
C ALA A 845 -1.62 -1.15 -23.98
N ILE A 846 -0.90 -0.18 -24.57
CA ILE A 846 -0.84 0.07 -26.01
C ILE A 846 0.61 0.23 -26.45
N GLY A 847 1.00 -0.52 -27.47
CA GLY A 847 2.35 -0.52 -28.00
C GLY A 847 3.29 -1.49 -27.27
N GLN A 848 4.59 -1.32 -27.47
CA GLN A 848 5.63 -2.15 -26.86
C GLN A 848 5.89 -1.70 -25.40
N THR A 849 4.86 -1.58 -24.58
CA THR A 849 5.05 -1.12 -23.19
C THR A 849 5.60 -2.24 -22.33
N ALA A 850 6.47 -1.82 -21.42
CA ALA A 850 6.78 -2.57 -20.21
C ALA A 850 6.22 -1.77 -19.03
N LYS A 851 6.23 -2.37 -17.85
CA LYS A 851 5.74 -1.73 -16.64
C LYS A 851 6.57 -0.52 -16.28
N ALA A 852 5.91 0.62 -16.03
CA ALA A 852 6.52 1.78 -15.41
C ALA A 852 7.13 1.39 -14.05
N GLY A 853 8.30 1.93 -13.74
CA GLY A 853 9.04 1.57 -12.53
C GLY A 853 9.56 0.13 -12.53
N GLY A 854 9.55 -0.54 -13.70
CA GLY A 854 10.13 -1.86 -13.93
C GLY A 854 11.45 -1.82 -14.69
N PRO A 855 12.21 -2.94 -14.68
CA PRO A 855 13.56 -2.98 -15.24
C PRO A 855 13.62 -2.84 -16.78
N HIS A 856 12.51 -3.09 -17.48
CA HIS A 856 12.49 -3.08 -18.95
C HIS A 856 11.97 -1.79 -19.57
N TYR A 857 11.43 -0.87 -18.78
CA TYR A 857 10.79 0.34 -19.30
C TYR A 857 11.71 1.16 -20.21
N LEU A 858 12.95 1.38 -19.78
CA LEU A 858 13.92 2.20 -20.53
C LEU A 858 14.44 1.52 -21.81
N LEU A 859 14.43 0.18 -21.89
CA LEU A 859 14.83 -0.53 -23.11
C LEU A 859 13.89 -0.19 -24.26
N HIS A 860 12.60 -0.02 -23.96
CA HIS A 860 11.61 0.35 -24.96
C HIS A 860 11.66 1.83 -25.35
N LEU A 861 12.46 2.71 -24.73
CA LEU A 861 12.48 4.14 -25.07
C LEU A 861 13.64 4.57 -25.95
N GLN A 862 14.41 3.61 -26.47
CA GLN A 862 15.59 3.83 -27.30
C GLN A 862 15.66 2.76 -28.39
N ASP A 863 16.44 3.01 -29.44
CA ASP A 863 16.67 2.01 -30.48
C ASP A 863 17.84 1.12 -30.09
N LEU A 864 17.67 -0.17 -30.35
CA LEU A 864 18.60 -1.22 -29.95
C LEU A 864 19.22 -1.85 -31.19
N ALA A 865 20.51 -2.16 -31.14
CA ALA A 865 21.23 -2.95 -32.13
C ALA A 865 22.21 -3.91 -31.44
N ASP A 866 22.66 -4.93 -32.14
CA ASP A 866 23.79 -5.73 -31.67
C ASP A 866 25.04 -4.86 -31.62
N SER A 867 25.77 -4.94 -30.51
CA SER A 867 27.06 -4.25 -30.37
C SER A 867 28.13 -4.87 -31.27
N ALA A 868 29.26 -4.18 -31.41
CA ALA A 868 30.44 -4.72 -32.09
C ALA A 868 31.08 -5.94 -31.39
N SER A 869 30.66 -6.27 -30.16
CA SER A 869 31.15 -7.45 -29.44
C SER A 869 30.41 -8.73 -29.81
N VAL A 870 29.25 -8.60 -30.47
CA VAL A 870 28.42 -9.72 -30.94
C VAL A 870 28.91 -10.13 -32.35
N PRO A 871 28.98 -11.43 -32.67
CA PRO A 871 29.33 -11.88 -34.02
C PRO A 871 28.43 -11.26 -35.09
N SER A 872 28.99 -10.94 -36.25
CA SER A 872 28.23 -10.28 -37.32
C SER A 872 27.17 -11.21 -37.90
N ARG A 873 25.90 -10.81 -37.79
CA ARG A 873 24.75 -11.52 -38.39
C ARG A 873 24.91 -11.78 -39.89
N THR A 874 25.59 -10.89 -40.61
CA THR A 874 25.76 -10.99 -42.08
C THR A 874 27.04 -11.73 -42.49
N GLU A 875 28.12 -11.60 -41.73
CA GLU A 875 29.41 -12.23 -42.08
C GLU A 875 29.55 -13.64 -41.51
N ASP A 876 29.02 -13.87 -40.31
CA ASP A 876 29.01 -15.18 -39.63
C ASP A 876 27.66 -15.42 -38.92
N PRO A 877 26.59 -15.70 -39.70
CA PRO A 877 25.24 -15.90 -39.15
C PRO A 877 25.17 -17.08 -38.16
N GLN A 878 26.05 -18.08 -38.30
CA GLN A 878 26.07 -19.25 -37.44
C GLN A 878 26.61 -18.90 -36.05
N ALA A 879 27.74 -18.19 -35.98
CA ALA A 879 28.27 -17.71 -34.70
C ALA A 879 27.32 -16.73 -34.02
N TRP A 880 26.62 -15.89 -34.79
CA TRP A 880 25.59 -14.98 -34.28
C TRP A 880 24.41 -15.74 -33.65
N LEU A 881 23.91 -16.78 -34.33
CA LEU A 881 22.85 -17.65 -33.80
C LEU A 881 23.29 -18.40 -32.54
N GLU A 882 24.53 -18.86 -32.47
CA GLU A 882 25.10 -19.52 -31.29
C GLU A 882 25.17 -18.55 -30.10
N ALA A 883 25.66 -17.33 -30.31
CA ALA A 883 25.67 -16.27 -29.31
C ALA A 883 24.24 -15.94 -28.82
N ALA A 884 23.27 -15.89 -29.73
CA ALA A 884 21.88 -15.64 -29.40
C ALA A 884 21.28 -16.76 -28.52
N ARG A 885 21.54 -18.03 -28.85
CA ARG A 885 21.08 -19.18 -28.07
C ARG A 885 21.68 -19.21 -26.66
N ASP A 886 22.97 -18.89 -26.54
CA ASP A 886 23.63 -18.80 -25.24
C ASP A 886 23.09 -17.64 -24.40
N SER A 887 22.85 -16.47 -25.03
CA SER A 887 22.22 -15.33 -24.37
C SER A 887 20.80 -15.64 -23.91
N ASP A 888 19.95 -16.22 -24.77
CA ASP A 888 18.57 -16.60 -24.43
C ASP A 888 18.53 -17.56 -23.23
N ARG A 889 19.39 -18.58 -23.20
CA ARG A 889 19.49 -19.53 -22.08
C ARG A 889 19.89 -18.85 -20.77
N MET A 890 20.87 -17.95 -20.81
CA MET A 890 21.31 -17.25 -19.61
C MET A 890 20.20 -16.30 -19.09
N GLU A 891 19.57 -15.55 -19.98
CA GLU A 891 18.61 -14.51 -19.61
C GLU A 891 17.29 -15.11 -19.09
N ILE A 892 16.82 -16.23 -19.66
CA ILE A 892 15.61 -16.90 -19.17
C ILE A 892 15.79 -17.46 -17.75
N ASP A 893 16.96 -18.05 -17.48
CA ASP A 893 17.28 -18.68 -16.19
C ASP A 893 17.61 -17.62 -15.12
N GLU A 894 18.41 -16.62 -15.48
CA GLU A 894 18.93 -15.65 -14.52
C GLU A 894 18.05 -14.42 -14.34
N PHE A 895 17.27 -13.98 -15.33
CA PHE A 895 16.57 -12.71 -15.21
C PHE A 895 15.06 -12.78 -15.34
N PHE A 896 14.55 -13.56 -16.31
CA PHE A 896 13.12 -13.60 -16.56
C PHE A 896 12.34 -14.52 -15.60
N GLY A 897 13.05 -15.31 -14.77
CA GLY A 897 12.46 -16.06 -13.67
C GLY A 897 11.78 -15.16 -12.61
N PRO A 898 10.81 -15.68 -11.84
CA PRO A 898 10.14 -14.92 -10.77
C PRO A 898 11.13 -14.45 -9.69
N ARG A 899 11.06 -13.16 -9.31
CA ARG A 899 12.01 -12.53 -8.38
C ARG A 899 11.33 -11.57 -7.39
N ASP A 900 11.76 -11.63 -6.12
CA ASP A 900 11.50 -10.62 -5.09
C ASP A 900 12.79 -9.82 -4.84
N GLU A 901 12.86 -8.59 -5.36
CA GLU A 901 14.08 -7.77 -5.31
C GLU A 901 14.21 -6.99 -3.99
N GLN A 902 13.14 -6.87 -3.19
CA GLN A 902 13.12 -5.97 -2.03
C GLN A 902 13.08 -6.68 -0.68
N GLU A 903 12.57 -7.92 -0.63
CA GLU A 903 12.44 -8.70 0.62
C GLU A 903 11.74 -7.92 1.75
N VAL A 904 10.66 -7.19 1.44
CA VAL A 904 9.91 -6.37 2.42
C VAL A 904 9.35 -7.25 3.55
N HIS A 905 9.57 -6.87 4.80
CA HIS A 905 9.05 -7.65 5.92
C HIS A 905 7.52 -7.60 5.97
N GLY A 906 6.88 -8.76 5.91
CA GLY A 906 5.43 -8.88 5.93
C GLY A 906 4.76 -8.79 4.55
N GLU A 907 5.52 -8.65 3.47
CA GLU A 907 5.00 -8.51 2.11
C GLU A 907 5.90 -9.25 1.11
N ILE A 908 5.32 -10.09 0.26
CA ILE A 908 6.02 -10.71 -0.87
C ILE A 908 5.73 -9.89 -2.12
N ASN A 909 6.77 -9.50 -2.86
CA ASN A 909 6.64 -8.66 -4.06
C ASN A 909 7.39 -9.28 -5.23
N LEU A 910 6.67 -9.98 -6.10
CA LEU A 910 7.26 -10.71 -7.22
C LEU A 910 7.09 -9.95 -8.53
N LEU A 911 8.17 -9.84 -9.29
CA LEU A 911 8.09 -9.65 -10.73
C LEU A 911 8.30 -11.00 -11.41
N ARG A 912 7.35 -11.43 -12.26
CA ARG A 912 7.47 -12.62 -13.10
C ARG A 912 7.19 -12.30 -14.56
N HIS A 913 7.65 -13.18 -15.44
CA HIS A 913 7.43 -13.09 -16.88
C HIS A 913 6.67 -14.31 -17.35
N LEU A 914 5.57 -14.09 -18.07
CA LEU A 914 4.71 -15.15 -18.59
C LEU A 914 4.80 -15.18 -20.12
N PRO A 915 4.86 -16.37 -20.74
CA PRO A 915 4.72 -16.47 -22.19
C PRO A 915 3.33 -16.02 -22.62
N LEU A 916 3.24 -15.46 -23.83
CA LEU A 916 1.97 -15.17 -24.48
C LEU A 916 2.02 -15.49 -25.98
N PRO A 917 0.88 -15.76 -26.63
CA PRO A 917 0.85 -16.01 -28.07
C PRO A 917 1.31 -14.82 -28.91
N VAL A 918 2.21 -15.06 -29.87
CA VAL A 918 2.77 -14.03 -30.76
C VAL A 918 2.59 -14.40 -32.24
N MET A 919 2.21 -13.42 -33.07
CA MET A 919 2.26 -13.55 -34.52
C MET A 919 3.66 -13.12 -35.02
N VAL A 920 4.41 -14.01 -35.63
CA VAL A 920 5.70 -13.69 -36.27
C VAL A 920 5.45 -13.43 -37.76
N ARG A 921 5.70 -12.19 -38.21
CA ARG A 921 5.64 -11.80 -39.61
C ARG A 921 7.05 -11.69 -40.18
N ALA A 922 7.46 -12.68 -40.96
CA ALA A 922 8.65 -12.60 -41.80
C ALA A 922 8.29 -11.85 -43.10
N ALA A 923 8.52 -10.53 -43.09
CA ALA A 923 8.27 -9.67 -44.24
C ALA A 923 9.37 -9.82 -45.32
N ASP A 924 9.19 -9.15 -46.45
CA ASP A 924 10.17 -9.16 -47.53
C ASP A 924 11.56 -8.71 -47.02
N GLY A 925 12.60 -9.42 -47.46
CA GLY A 925 13.98 -9.19 -47.01
C GLY A 925 14.37 -9.92 -45.73
N THR A 926 13.45 -10.67 -45.09
CA THR A 926 13.78 -11.53 -43.94
C THR A 926 14.79 -12.61 -44.35
N THR A 927 15.86 -12.77 -43.58
CA THR A 927 16.82 -13.86 -43.76
C THR A 927 16.44 -15.12 -42.98
N THR A 928 16.93 -16.28 -43.43
CA THR A 928 16.77 -17.55 -42.70
C THR A 928 17.29 -17.47 -41.26
N ALA A 929 18.43 -16.82 -41.04
CA ALA A 929 19.03 -16.70 -39.71
C ALA A 929 18.17 -15.85 -38.77
N GLU A 930 17.60 -14.74 -39.24
CA GLU A 930 16.71 -13.90 -38.42
C GLU A 930 15.44 -14.65 -38.01
N LEU A 931 14.79 -15.32 -38.96
CA LEU A 931 13.61 -16.13 -38.66
C LEU A 931 13.95 -17.25 -37.67
N GLU A 932 15.07 -17.93 -37.87
CA GLU A 932 15.54 -18.98 -36.96
C GLU A 932 15.79 -18.45 -35.54
N ARG A 933 16.44 -17.29 -35.41
CA ARG A 933 16.67 -16.63 -34.11
C ARG A 933 15.36 -16.35 -33.41
N VAL A 934 14.40 -15.73 -34.10
CA VAL A 934 13.12 -15.31 -33.51
C VAL A 934 12.31 -16.53 -33.06
N LEU A 935 12.30 -17.60 -33.87
CA LEU A 935 11.68 -18.87 -33.49
C LEU A 935 12.41 -19.56 -32.33
N HIS A 936 13.73 -19.38 -32.22
CA HIS A 936 14.47 -19.86 -31.05
C HIS A 936 14.08 -19.10 -29.78
N ALA A 937 13.99 -17.76 -29.80
CA ALA A 937 13.52 -16.98 -28.66
C ALA A 937 12.11 -17.41 -28.22
N ALA A 938 11.20 -17.61 -29.18
CA ALA A 938 9.85 -18.08 -28.92
C ALA A 938 9.85 -19.43 -28.18
N ARG A 939 10.68 -20.39 -28.63
CA ARG A 939 10.86 -21.68 -27.94
C ARG A 939 11.39 -21.51 -26.53
N THR A 940 12.44 -20.70 -26.36
CA THR A 940 13.08 -20.50 -25.06
C THR A 940 12.14 -19.84 -24.06
N ALA A 941 11.32 -18.88 -24.52
CA ALA A 941 10.27 -18.26 -23.72
C ALA A 941 9.09 -19.20 -23.43
N GLY A 942 8.92 -20.28 -24.19
CA GLY A 942 7.75 -21.16 -24.12
C GLY A 942 6.48 -20.52 -24.71
N ALA A 943 6.64 -19.58 -25.65
CA ALA A 943 5.53 -18.88 -26.29
C ALA A 943 5.00 -19.65 -27.51
N GLU A 944 3.67 -19.73 -27.61
CA GLU A 944 3.00 -20.21 -28.82
C GLU A 944 3.13 -19.17 -29.93
N VAL A 945 3.49 -19.60 -31.15
CA VAL A 945 3.63 -18.68 -32.29
C VAL A 945 2.85 -19.14 -33.51
N GLU A 946 2.27 -18.17 -34.22
CA GLU A 946 1.86 -18.34 -35.60
C GLU A 946 2.85 -17.60 -36.49
N VAL A 947 3.20 -18.17 -37.64
CA VAL A 947 4.18 -17.58 -38.55
C VAL A 947 3.52 -17.23 -39.88
N SER A 948 3.71 -15.99 -40.30
CA SER A 948 3.33 -15.47 -41.60
C SER A 948 4.61 -15.16 -42.39
N VAL A 949 4.80 -15.78 -43.55
CA VAL A 949 5.96 -15.52 -44.43
C VAL A 949 5.51 -14.81 -45.70
N ALA A 950 6.28 -13.83 -46.16
CA ALA A 950 6.11 -13.20 -47.47
C ALA A 950 6.83 -13.98 -48.58
N ASP A 951 8.04 -14.47 -48.29
CA ASP A 951 8.86 -15.28 -49.20
C ASP A 951 8.64 -16.79 -48.95
N GLU A 952 8.26 -17.51 -50.01
CA GLU A 952 8.04 -18.95 -49.98
C GLU A 952 9.34 -19.72 -49.62
N ALA A 953 10.51 -19.15 -49.91
CA ALA A 953 11.81 -19.74 -49.57
C ALA A 953 12.05 -19.90 -48.06
N LEU A 954 11.32 -19.14 -47.22
CA LEU A 954 11.41 -19.23 -45.76
C LEU A 954 10.50 -20.30 -45.16
N LEU A 955 9.59 -20.91 -45.95
CA LEU A 955 8.69 -21.96 -45.45
C LEU A 955 9.40 -23.16 -44.80
N PRO A 956 10.54 -23.67 -45.31
CA PRO A 956 11.26 -24.75 -44.65
C PRO A 956 11.72 -24.36 -43.23
N THR A 957 12.24 -23.15 -43.06
CA THR A 957 12.67 -22.62 -41.75
C THR A 957 11.49 -22.35 -40.84
N ALA A 958 10.42 -21.76 -41.37
CA ALA A 958 9.19 -21.52 -40.63
C ALA A 958 8.52 -22.82 -40.16
N ARG A 959 8.69 -23.93 -40.89
CA ARG A 959 8.15 -25.25 -40.52
C ARG A 959 9.16 -26.12 -39.74
N ALA A 960 10.35 -25.60 -39.46
CA ALA A 960 11.39 -26.36 -38.77
C ALA A 960 11.11 -26.41 -37.25
N GLY A 961 10.88 -27.61 -36.73
CA GLY A 961 10.64 -27.88 -35.32
C GLY A 961 9.18 -27.69 -34.89
N ASP A 962 8.89 -27.97 -33.61
CA ASP A 962 7.52 -28.04 -33.06
C ASP A 962 7.01 -26.70 -32.49
N THR A 963 7.61 -25.56 -32.88
CA THR A 963 7.29 -24.24 -32.26
C THR A 963 6.04 -23.59 -32.84
N PRO A 964 5.88 -23.52 -34.18
CA PRO A 964 4.75 -22.79 -34.75
C PRO A 964 3.48 -23.63 -34.73
N ALA A 965 2.41 -23.08 -34.15
CA ALA A 965 1.08 -23.67 -34.20
C ALA A 965 0.53 -23.67 -35.65
N SER A 966 0.86 -22.65 -36.43
CA SER A 966 0.57 -22.61 -37.87
C SER A 966 1.57 -21.77 -38.65
N VAL A 967 1.69 -22.06 -39.95
CA VAL A 967 2.54 -21.32 -40.90
C VAL A 967 1.72 -21.00 -42.14
N VAL A 968 1.63 -19.72 -42.49
CA VAL A 968 0.88 -19.21 -43.66
C VAL A 968 1.81 -18.44 -44.57
N HIS A 969 1.68 -18.63 -45.88
CA HIS A 969 2.29 -17.79 -46.91
C HIS A 969 1.27 -16.76 -47.38
N GLU A 970 1.57 -15.47 -47.19
CA GLU A 970 0.69 -14.38 -47.59
C GLU A 970 1.50 -13.10 -47.86
N ASP A 971 1.04 -12.30 -48.82
CA ASP A 971 1.67 -11.01 -49.13
C ASP A 971 1.38 -9.94 -48.05
N ALA A 972 2.05 -8.80 -48.16
CA ALA A 972 1.90 -7.67 -47.25
C ALA A 972 0.44 -7.18 -47.11
N ALA A 973 -0.25 -7.01 -48.23
CA ALA A 973 -1.63 -6.50 -48.26
C ALA A 973 -2.61 -7.47 -47.58
N THR A 974 -2.44 -8.77 -47.82
CA THR A 974 -3.25 -9.83 -47.21
C THR A 974 -3.02 -9.89 -45.70
N PHE A 975 -1.76 -9.82 -45.25
CA PHE A 975 -1.44 -9.77 -43.83
C PHE A 975 -2.01 -8.52 -43.14
N ALA A 976 -1.85 -7.34 -43.74
CA ALA A 976 -2.41 -6.10 -43.21
C ALA A 976 -3.94 -6.19 -43.06
N ALA A 977 -4.64 -6.76 -44.03
CA ALA A 977 -6.09 -7.01 -43.97
C ALA A 977 -6.48 -8.09 -42.92
N ARG A 978 -5.55 -8.94 -42.51
CA ARG A 978 -5.71 -9.95 -41.44
C ARG A 978 -5.48 -9.38 -40.05
N LEU A 979 -4.68 -8.32 -39.90
CA LEU A 979 -4.34 -7.69 -38.60
C LEU A 979 -5.58 -7.41 -37.74
N GLY A 980 -6.63 -6.86 -38.35
CA GLY A 980 -7.92 -6.55 -37.71
C GLY A 980 -8.68 -7.76 -37.12
N ARG A 981 -8.25 -8.98 -37.46
CA ARG A 981 -8.86 -10.25 -37.04
C ARG A 981 -7.90 -11.18 -36.29
N LEU A 982 -6.66 -10.76 -36.05
CA LEU A 982 -5.69 -11.57 -35.30
C LEU A 982 -6.18 -11.83 -33.87
N ALA A 983 -5.95 -13.05 -33.38
CA ALA A 983 -6.19 -13.39 -31.98
C ALA A 983 -5.05 -12.89 -31.08
N GLN A 984 -3.83 -12.87 -31.60
CA GLN A 984 -2.63 -12.42 -30.92
C GLN A 984 -2.65 -10.91 -30.71
N ARG A 985 -2.20 -10.47 -29.53
CA ARG A 985 -2.03 -9.05 -29.18
C ARG A 985 -0.62 -8.53 -29.43
N ARG A 986 0.28 -9.39 -29.91
CA ARG A 986 1.64 -9.03 -30.28
C ARG A 986 1.98 -9.56 -31.67
N VAL A 987 2.65 -8.72 -32.45
CA VAL A 987 3.21 -9.08 -33.74
C VAL A 987 4.70 -8.77 -33.73
N ARG A 988 5.54 -9.77 -33.96
CA ARG A 988 6.97 -9.59 -34.22
C ARG A 988 7.19 -9.52 -35.72
N VAL A 989 7.53 -8.34 -36.23
CA VAL A 989 7.84 -8.14 -37.65
C VAL A 989 9.35 -8.29 -37.84
N ILE A 990 9.75 -9.14 -38.78
CA ILE A 990 11.14 -9.29 -39.24
C ILE A 990 11.21 -8.67 -40.63
N GLY A 991 12.19 -7.78 -40.85
CA GLY A 991 12.25 -6.94 -42.05
C GLY A 991 11.46 -5.63 -41.90
N GLU A 992 11.16 -5.00 -43.02
CA GLU A 992 10.55 -3.66 -43.06
C GLU A 992 9.03 -3.68 -42.83
N VAL A 993 8.52 -2.61 -42.23
CA VAL A 993 7.08 -2.40 -42.01
C VAL A 993 6.55 -1.46 -43.09
N ASP A 994 5.70 -2.00 -43.97
CA ASP A 994 5.05 -1.23 -45.04
C ASP A 994 3.90 -0.33 -44.52
N ASP A 995 3.50 0.64 -45.36
CA ASP A 995 2.44 1.61 -45.05
C ASP A 995 1.07 0.96 -44.84
N ALA A 996 0.78 -0.17 -45.51
CA ALA A 996 -0.49 -0.86 -45.37
C ALA A 996 -0.61 -1.48 -43.97
N LEU A 997 0.47 -2.06 -43.45
CA LEU A 997 0.54 -2.59 -42.10
C LEU A 997 0.41 -1.48 -41.04
N ARG A 998 1.07 -0.32 -41.24
CA ARG A 998 0.93 0.85 -40.34
C ARG A 998 -0.51 1.38 -40.31
N ALA A 999 -1.12 1.54 -41.49
CA ALA A 999 -2.50 1.99 -41.59
C ALA A 999 -3.50 1.01 -40.93
N ALA A 1000 -3.28 -0.30 -41.10
CA ALA A 1000 -4.08 -1.32 -40.43
C ALA A 1000 -3.90 -1.30 -38.90
N HIS A 1001 -2.66 -1.09 -38.43
CA HIS A 1001 -2.34 -1.03 -37.00
C HIS A 1001 -2.95 0.18 -36.30
N ALA A 1002 -3.01 1.33 -36.97
CA ALA A 1002 -3.68 2.52 -36.43
C ALA A 1002 -5.17 2.30 -36.11
N GLN A 1003 -5.80 1.26 -36.68
CA GLN A 1003 -7.19 0.87 -36.38
C GLN A 1003 -7.29 -0.15 -35.23
N ARG A 1004 -6.15 -0.63 -34.71
CA ARG A 1004 -6.06 -1.72 -33.74
C ARG A 1004 -4.85 -1.56 -32.81
N VAL A 1005 -4.78 -0.40 -32.17
CA VAL A 1005 -3.64 0.05 -31.37
C VAL A 1005 -3.32 -0.85 -30.16
N GLU A 1006 -4.28 -1.65 -29.70
CA GLU A 1006 -4.06 -2.67 -28.66
C GLU A 1006 -3.14 -3.82 -29.11
N VAL A 1007 -2.86 -3.97 -30.40
CA VAL A 1007 -1.86 -4.90 -30.91
C VAL A 1007 -0.49 -4.24 -30.86
N ALA A 1008 0.43 -4.78 -30.07
CA ALA A 1008 1.80 -4.30 -30.03
C ALA A 1008 2.60 -4.82 -31.24
N LEU A 1009 3.08 -3.91 -32.09
CA LEU A 1009 4.00 -4.23 -33.18
C LEU A 1009 5.44 -4.09 -32.71
N PHE A 1010 6.20 -5.19 -32.71
CA PHE A 1010 7.64 -5.24 -32.46
C PHE A 1010 8.38 -5.21 -33.79
N THR A 1011 8.97 -4.07 -34.12
CA THR A 1011 9.51 -3.75 -35.45
C THR A 1011 11.00 -3.43 -35.43
N GLY A 1012 11.66 -3.55 -34.27
CA GLY A 1012 13.10 -3.32 -34.15
C GLY A 1012 13.90 -4.39 -34.92
N PRO A 1013 15.22 -4.19 -35.09
CA PRO A 1013 16.07 -5.23 -35.68
C PRO A 1013 16.01 -6.51 -34.86
N VAL A 1014 16.33 -7.64 -35.48
CA VAL A 1014 16.48 -8.92 -34.77
C VAL A 1014 17.83 -8.94 -34.06
N LEU A 1015 17.83 -9.14 -32.75
CA LEU A 1015 19.01 -8.99 -31.89
C LEU A 1015 19.50 -10.34 -31.37
N ALA A 1016 20.82 -10.53 -31.24
CA ALA A 1016 21.35 -11.70 -30.54
C ALA A 1016 20.98 -11.66 -29.05
N SER A 1017 20.93 -10.48 -28.44
CA SER A 1017 20.66 -10.32 -27.02
C SER A 1017 19.30 -10.89 -26.61
N GLY A 1018 19.31 -11.92 -25.78
CA GLY A 1018 18.10 -12.50 -25.19
C GLY A 1018 17.38 -11.53 -24.26
N ARG A 1019 18.12 -10.57 -23.67
CA ARG A 1019 17.56 -9.51 -22.83
C ARG A 1019 16.49 -8.68 -23.53
N ALA A 1020 16.66 -8.47 -24.83
CA ALA A 1020 15.76 -7.65 -25.63
C ALA A 1020 14.78 -8.51 -26.43
N GLU A 1021 15.25 -9.56 -27.12
CA GLU A 1021 14.36 -10.30 -28.02
C GLU A 1021 13.31 -11.13 -27.26
N LEU A 1022 13.65 -11.72 -26.10
CA LEU A 1022 12.71 -12.54 -25.32
C LEU A 1022 11.50 -11.72 -24.83
N LEU A 1023 11.65 -10.41 -24.61
CA LEU A 1023 10.56 -9.51 -24.22
C LEU A 1023 9.42 -9.47 -25.24
N THR A 1024 9.69 -9.76 -26.51
CA THR A 1024 8.66 -9.92 -27.54
C THR A 1024 7.64 -11.00 -27.16
N PHE A 1025 8.12 -12.07 -26.53
CA PHE A 1025 7.38 -13.29 -26.22
C PHE A 1025 6.92 -13.38 -24.76
N LEU A 1026 7.35 -12.43 -23.93
CA LEU A 1026 7.09 -12.41 -22.50
C LEU A 1026 6.28 -11.18 -22.10
N GLN A 1027 5.26 -11.37 -21.26
CA GLN A 1027 4.54 -10.29 -20.58
C GLN A 1027 4.90 -10.27 -19.10
N GLU A 1028 5.16 -9.07 -18.58
CA GLU A 1028 5.46 -8.88 -17.17
C GLU A 1028 4.18 -8.97 -16.32
N GLN A 1029 4.33 -9.52 -15.11
CA GLN A 1029 3.30 -9.50 -14.08
C GLN A 1029 3.92 -9.23 -12.73
N ALA A 1030 3.39 -8.23 -12.02
CA ALA A 1030 3.75 -7.95 -10.64
C ALA A 1030 2.72 -8.64 -9.72
N ILE A 1031 3.20 -9.31 -8.67
CA ILE A 1031 2.36 -9.97 -7.67
C ILE A 1031 2.77 -9.45 -6.29
N SER A 1032 1.84 -8.85 -5.56
CA SER A 1032 2.07 -8.42 -4.19
C SER A 1032 1.13 -9.15 -3.23
N ALA A 1033 1.69 -9.83 -2.24
CA ALA A 1033 0.92 -10.61 -1.28
C ALA A 1033 1.30 -10.26 0.15
N THR A 1034 0.31 -10.03 1.01
CA THR A 1034 0.56 -9.94 2.44
C THR A 1034 1.09 -11.27 2.96
N ASN A 1035 2.29 -11.24 3.55
CA ASN A 1035 3.03 -12.39 4.06
C ASN A 1035 2.99 -12.47 5.60
N HIS A 1036 1.94 -11.93 6.20
CA HIS A 1036 1.74 -11.99 7.63
C HIS A 1036 0.26 -12.18 8.00
N ARG A 1037 0.01 -12.62 9.23
CA ARG A 1037 -1.30 -12.56 9.89
C ARG A 1037 -1.16 -11.76 11.17
N TYR A 1038 -1.64 -10.52 11.15
CA TYR A 1038 -1.48 -9.56 12.24
C TYR A 1038 -0.01 -9.35 12.66
N GLY A 1039 0.88 -9.17 11.68
CA GLY A 1039 2.32 -8.92 11.88
C GLY A 1039 3.16 -10.19 11.96
N ASN A 1040 2.57 -11.33 12.33
CA ASN A 1040 3.30 -12.59 12.41
C ASN A 1040 3.45 -13.23 11.02
N PRO A 1041 4.62 -13.79 10.66
CA PRO A 1041 4.80 -14.50 9.40
C PRO A 1041 3.75 -15.60 9.20
N LEU A 1042 3.34 -15.83 7.95
CA LEU A 1042 2.42 -16.92 7.63
C LEU A 1042 3.03 -18.28 8.00
N PRO A 1043 2.22 -19.24 8.52
CA PRO A 1043 2.71 -20.55 8.94
C PRO A 1043 3.10 -21.47 7.77
N HIS A 1044 2.64 -21.14 6.55
CA HIS A 1044 2.92 -21.86 5.32
C HIS A 1044 3.34 -20.88 4.24
N PRO A 1045 4.36 -21.20 3.43
CA PRO A 1045 4.74 -20.38 2.29
C PRO A 1045 3.58 -20.34 1.29
N LEU A 1046 3.34 -19.17 0.71
CA LEU A 1046 2.37 -19.01 -0.38
C LEU A 1046 2.99 -19.49 -1.69
N ASP A 1047 2.20 -20.20 -2.50
CA ASP A 1047 2.55 -20.46 -3.89
C ASP A 1047 1.92 -19.38 -4.77
N LEU A 1048 2.77 -18.51 -5.31
CA LEU A 1048 2.39 -17.39 -6.19
C LEU A 1048 2.87 -17.60 -7.62
N THR A 1049 3.53 -18.73 -7.91
CA THR A 1049 4.22 -18.96 -9.19
C THR A 1049 3.92 -20.32 -9.81
N GLY A 1050 2.91 -21.03 -9.29
CA GLY A 1050 2.52 -22.34 -9.81
C GLY A 1050 3.57 -23.41 -9.52
N GLY A 1051 4.13 -23.38 -8.31
CA GLY A 1051 5.15 -24.31 -7.84
C GLY A 1051 6.56 -24.04 -8.37
N LYS A 1052 6.79 -22.96 -9.14
CA LYS A 1052 8.10 -22.61 -9.70
C LYS A 1052 9.06 -21.99 -8.67
N GLY A 1053 8.56 -21.57 -7.52
CA GLY A 1053 9.32 -20.76 -6.56
C GLY A 1053 9.67 -19.38 -7.11
N TRP A 1054 10.56 -18.67 -6.43
CA TRP A 1054 11.13 -17.39 -6.88
C TRP A 1054 12.51 -17.21 -6.26
N ALA A 1055 13.35 -16.41 -6.91
CA ALA A 1055 14.63 -15.98 -6.35
C ALA A 1055 14.47 -14.68 -5.55
N THR A 1056 15.40 -14.40 -4.65
CA THR A 1056 15.52 -13.10 -3.99
C THR A 1056 16.63 -12.28 -4.66
N GLY A 1057 16.53 -10.96 -4.60
CA GLY A 1057 17.58 -10.05 -5.05
C GLY A 1057 18.91 -10.28 -4.31
N PRO A 1058 20.05 -9.80 -4.86
CA PRO A 1058 21.31 -9.79 -4.13
C PRO A 1058 21.18 -8.90 -2.89
N ARG A 1059 21.46 -9.48 -1.70
CA ARG A 1059 21.44 -8.77 -0.41
C ARG A 1059 22.62 -7.82 -0.23
#